data_AF-A0AAU4LMP3-F1
#
_entry.id   AF-A0AAU4LMP3-F1
#
_cell.length_a   1.000
_cell.length_b   1.000
_cell.length_c   1.000
_cell.angle_alpha   90.00
_cell.angle_beta   90.00
_cell.angle_gamma   90.00
#
_symmetry.space_group_name_H-M   'P 1'
#
loop_
_entity.id
_entity.type
_entity.pdbx_description
1 polymer ?
#
loop_
_entity_poly.entity_id
_entity_poly.type
_entity_poly.pdbx_seq_one_letter_code
_entity_poly.pdbx_strand_id
1 'polypeptide(L)'
;MRHRSLLTQPRYRPVLLWLALLGSFLMMLGLTSTAAYGRDADRETTAADQVLTWTAGDSIDHYLSAPTTAVAGKATIVFENSAATGNTTSMPHTLTFSVSDPEFNNDVALNILANPGDDQGGRHTVEVTLTPGRYFYHCTMPGHQAMQGILTVTEGGGGEDTAAPETSAKVDGDRNADGAYIGQATVTVAVTDDSSGVDTVEYAVGADGAWQPYTTAVVVTEVGTHTIRYRATDKAGNTAAEKSVDFTVVAPPTDDTTAPETSATVSGEKDDQGAYLGMATVTVTASDTGSGVNTIEYAVGADGAWQPYTAPVMVHEVGTHTVRYRATDKAGNAAAENSVDFTVVAPPSQDKTPPETTAKVEGDKNSDNAYLTSAKVTVTATDAESGVDRIEYSLDGGPYLAYTATVIVDRVGYHTVAHRATDKAGNTSQAKQVSFTIAESGGVPAPNCPEFDERLTVIVGTVDTGVPNRITGNRCTINELIEDEKDWSSHALFLKHVDKVLDKLLADGVIDAREHKKIYRAAKQSGIGNPGQDEGYKKLFDGTAASFAKWQQVGGGRFGLNADGSITSSTTVDGMGMLWFPGRQYGDFSLKLQWRDDAPGTGNANGGVFVRFPNVHDNPEESRPEWVAIKYGHEVQILDKPDGDMYKTGSIYGFDRIGLAGAGVTPKGTWNDYEIRVVDQHYSIYRNGVLLNEFDNNRGQVFEPPRGDDPGTDGRRYSSGYIGLQVHSTSDVISYRDIRIKEL
;
A
#
# COMPACT_ATOMS: atom_id res chain seq x y z
N MET A 1 -49.74 18.71 47.22
CA MET A 1 -50.61 19.92 47.18
C MET A 1 -49.71 21.12 47.37
N ARG A 2 -49.61 22.16 46.52
CA ARG A 2 -50.36 22.70 45.35
C ARG A 2 -49.35 23.50 44.47
N HIS A 3 -49.51 23.91 43.20
CA HIS A 3 -50.17 23.49 41.92
C HIS A 3 -49.75 24.56 40.84
N ARG A 4 -48.98 24.24 39.77
CA ARG A 4 -49.25 23.86 38.33
C ARG A 4 -49.92 24.92 37.40
N SER A 5 -49.67 25.03 36.07
CA SER A 5 -48.50 24.97 35.12
C SER A 5 -48.98 25.08 33.64
N LEU A 6 -48.07 25.53 32.73
CA LEU A 6 -47.88 25.23 31.28
C LEU A 6 -48.43 26.13 30.13
N LEU A 7 -47.48 26.56 29.25
CA LEU A 7 -47.56 27.02 27.83
C LEU A 7 -46.15 26.81 27.21
N THR A 8 -45.91 26.16 26.06
CA THR A 8 -45.95 26.61 24.63
C THR A 8 -45.47 25.39 23.79
N GLN A 9 -45.86 25.09 22.54
CA GLN A 9 -45.54 25.65 21.20
C GLN A 9 -46.16 24.73 20.10
N PRO A 10 -46.24 25.13 18.80
CA PRO A 10 -46.56 24.16 17.73
C PRO A 10 -45.74 24.18 16.42
N ARG A 11 -45.67 22.96 15.83
CA ARG A 11 -45.80 22.52 14.40
C ARG A 11 -44.62 22.56 13.41
N TYR A 12 -44.42 21.41 12.75
CA TYR A 12 -44.10 21.25 11.31
C TYR A 12 -44.59 19.88 10.76
N ARG A 13 -45.06 19.86 9.50
CA ARG A 13 -45.29 18.68 8.62
C ARG A 13 -45.28 19.14 7.13
N PRO A 14 -45.13 18.23 6.13
CA PRO A 14 -44.17 18.39 5.02
C PRO A 14 -44.82 18.39 3.60
N VAL A 15 -43.98 18.32 2.53
CA VAL A 15 -44.19 17.66 1.19
C VAL A 15 -44.02 18.54 -0.09
N LEU A 16 -43.23 17.98 -1.04
CA LEU A 16 -43.10 18.08 -2.53
C LEU A 16 -43.09 19.41 -3.36
N LEU A 17 -42.01 19.49 -4.17
CA LEU A 17 -41.84 19.78 -5.63
C LEU A 17 -42.64 20.87 -6.41
N TRP A 18 -41.88 21.90 -6.85
CA TRP A 18 -41.70 22.51 -8.19
C TRP A 18 -42.84 22.60 -9.24
N LEU A 19 -43.21 23.84 -9.67
CA LEU A 19 -42.71 24.52 -10.89
C LEU A 19 -43.40 25.88 -11.21
N ALA A 20 -42.55 26.87 -11.55
CA ALA A 20 -42.68 27.95 -12.57
C ALA A 20 -43.44 29.30 -12.32
N LEU A 21 -42.68 30.39 -12.58
CA LEU A 21 -42.91 31.55 -13.49
C LEU A 21 -43.00 33.00 -12.93
N LEU A 22 -42.16 33.87 -13.56
CA LEU A 22 -42.10 35.36 -13.67
C LEU A 22 -41.78 36.19 -12.41
N GLY A 23 -40.68 36.97 -12.33
CA GLY A 23 -40.41 38.27 -12.99
C GLY A 23 -40.77 39.42 -11.99
N SER A 24 -39.96 40.40 -11.56
CA SER A 24 -39.00 41.27 -12.27
C SER A 24 -38.23 42.20 -11.28
N PHE A 25 -36.97 42.52 -11.59
CA PHE A 25 -36.22 43.80 -11.49
C PHE A 25 -36.17 44.67 -10.20
N LEU A 26 -34.97 44.85 -9.57
CA LEU A 26 -34.15 46.09 -9.57
C LEU A 26 -32.78 45.93 -8.85
N MET A 27 -31.84 46.81 -9.24
CA MET A 27 -30.37 46.88 -9.02
C MET A 27 -29.82 46.85 -7.58
N MET A 28 -28.65 46.21 -7.40
CA MET A 28 -27.46 46.82 -6.76
C MET A 28 -26.18 46.00 -7.03
N LEU A 29 -25.07 46.74 -7.18
CA LEU A 29 -23.72 46.36 -7.61
C LEU A 29 -23.20 45.01 -7.09
N GLY A 30 -22.95 44.08 -8.02
CA GLY A 30 -22.18 42.87 -7.78
C GLY A 30 -20.76 42.99 -8.35
N LEU A 31 -19.78 42.87 -7.47
CA LEU A 31 -18.37 42.63 -7.79
C LEU A 31 -18.25 41.28 -8.52
N THR A 32 -18.01 41.33 -9.82
CA THR A 32 -17.51 40.19 -10.60
C THR A 32 -16.00 40.28 -10.68
N SER A 33 -15.31 39.31 -10.09
CA SER A 33 -13.88 39.08 -10.24
C SER A 33 -13.55 38.74 -11.71
N THR A 34 -13.16 39.77 -12.46
CA THR A 34 -12.51 39.62 -13.76
C THR A 34 -11.07 39.16 -13.53
N ALA A 35 -10.79 37.87 -13.77
CA ALA A 35 -9.44 37.42 -14.06
C ALA A 35 -9.09 37.90 -15.48
N ALA A 36 -8.56 39.12 -15.56
CA ALA A 36 -8.02 39.68 -16.79
C ALA A 36 -6.54 39.30 -16.89
N TYR A 37 -6.23 38.56 -17.94
CA TYR A 37 -4.89 38.43 -18.51
C TYR A 37 -4.20 39.80 -18.66
N GLY A 38 -3.12 40.02 -17.90
CA GLY A 38 -1.91 40.71 -18.39
C GLY A 38 -0.84 39.62 -18.42
N ARG A 39 -0.36 39.17 -19.60
CA ARG A 39 0.86 39.72 -20.23
C ARG A 39 1.91 40.11 -19.20
N ASP A 40 2.54 39.10 -18.58
CA ASP A 40 3.95 39.24 -18.29
C ASP A 40 4.67 39.19 -19.63
N ALA A 41 5.17 40.37 -20.00
CA ALA A 41 6.14 40.53 -21.07
C ALA A 41 7.36 39.67 -20.75
N ASP A 42 7.90 39.04 -21.79
CA ASP A 42 9.12 38.26 -21.82
C ASP A 42 10.16 38.74 -20.81
N ARG A 43 10.32 37.99 -19.72
CA ARG A 43 11.65 37.80 -19.15
C ARG A 43 12.16 36.54 -19.81
N GLU A 44 12.74 36.70 -21.00
CA GLU A 44 13.70 35.73 -21.53
C GLU A 44 14.72 35.48 -20.42
N THR A 45 14.60 34.37 -19.71
CA THR A 45 15.74 33.78 -19.01
C THR A 45 16.74 33.50 -20.11
N THR A 46 17.81 34.30 -20.17
CA THR A 46 18.95 34.04 -21.04
C THR A 46 19.42 32.62 -20.75
N ALA A 47 19.08 31.70 -21.66
CA ALA A 47 19.54 30.33 -21.62
C ALA A 47 21.07 30.34 -21.68
N ALA A 48 21.72 29.67 -20.74
CA ALA A 48 23.17 29.55 -20.76
C ALA A 48 23.56 28.59 -21.90
N ASP A 49 24.02 29.12 -23.04
CA ASP A 49 24.62 28.31 -24.11
C ASP A 49 25.89 27.64 -23.56
N GLN A 50 25.83 26.33 -23.30
CA GLN A 50 26.96 25.54 -22.80
C GLN A 50 27.38 24.48 -23.83
N VAL A 51 28.67 24.14 -23.90
CA VAL A 51 29.16 23.07 -24.78
C VAL A 51 29.56 21.87 -23.92
N LEU A 52 28.88 20.74 -24.11
CA LEU A 52 29.11 19.50 -23.38
C LEU A 52 29.77 18.49 -24.32
N THR A 53 30.99 18.05 -23.99
CA THR A 53 31.78 17.17 -24.88
C THR A 53 31.98 15.78 -24.29
N TRP A 54 31.51 14.76 -25.00
CA TRP A 54 31.85 13.36 -24.76
C TRP A 54 32.96 12.93 -25.72
N THR A 55 33.91 12.12 -25.23
CA THR A 55 34.94 11.53 -26.08
C THR A 55 34.99 10.02 -25.95
N ALA A 56 35.25 9.34 -27.07
CA ALA A 56 35.47 7.89 -27.13
C ALA A 56 36.74 7.58 -27.94
N GLY A 57 37.30 6.38 -27.71
CA GLY A 57 38.51 5.88 -28.37
C GLY A 57 38.34 4.42 -28.74
N ASP A 58 39.41 3.62 -28.74
CA ASP A 58 39.33 2.17 -29.01
C ASP A 58 38.67 1.34 -27.89
N SER A 59 38.36 1.93 -26.73
CA SER A 59 37.77 1.20 -25.59
C SER A 59 36.27 0.98 -25.75
N ILE A 60 35.84 -0.26 -25.46
CA ILE A 60 34.42 -0.67 -25.42
C ILE A 60 33.81 -0.65 -24.01
N ASP A 61 34.60 -0.30 -23.00
CA ASP A 61 34.20 -0.43 -21.58
C ASP A 61 33.80 0.90 -20.95
N HIS A 62 34.25 2.04 -21.50
CA HIS A 62 33.95 3.37 -20.98
C HIS A 62 34.12 4.46 -22.05
N TYR A 63 33.44 5.59 -21.88
CA TYR A 63 33.82 6.83 -22.55
C TYR A 63 35.12 7.38 -21.95
N LEU A 64 36.00 7.94 -22.77
CA LEU A 64 37.28 8.51 -22.32
C LEU A 64 37.06 9.78 -21.48
N SER A 65 36.08 10.59 -21.85
CA SER A 65 35.59 11.70 -21.04
C SER A 65 34.09 11.90 -21.26
N ALA A 66 33.40 12.29 -20.19
CA ALA A 66 32.01 12.66 -20.22
C ALA A 66 31.72 13.70 -19.11
N PRO A 67 30.91 14.73 -19.38
CA PRO A 67 30.46 15.65 -18.36
C PRO A 67 29.51 14.93 -17.39
N THR A 68 29.67 15.22 -16.09
CA THR A 68 28.83 14.66 -15.02
C THR A 68 27.76 15.65 -14.55
N THR A 69 27.94 16.94 -14.86
CA THR A 69 27.00 18.01 -14.50
C THR A 69 26.79 18.97 -15.67
N ALA A 70 25.62 19.61 -15.70
CA ALA A 70 25.23 20.65 -16.65
C ALA A 70 24.21 21.59 -16.02
N VAL A 71 23.93 22.71 -16.69
CA VAL A 71 22.93 23.69 -16.27
C VAL A 71 21.68 23.56 -17.16
N ALA A 72 20.49 23.78 -16.61
CA ALA A 72 19.28 23.79 -17.43
C ALA A 72 19.32 24.94 -18.47
N GLY A 73 18.91 24.65 -19.71
CA GLY A 73 18.94 25.60 -20.83
C GLY A 73 19.45 25.00 -22.14
N LYS A 74 19.69 25.85 -23.13
CA LYS A 74 20.26 25.45 -24.43
C LYS A 74 21.68 24.90 -24.23
N ALA A 75 21.99 23.78 -24.86
CA ALA A 75 23.30 23.17 -24.79
C ALA A 75 23.71 22.63 -26.16
N THR A 76 24.98 22.79 -26.50
CA THR A 76 25.62 22.16 -27.65
C THR A 76 26.30 20.87 -27.18
N ILE A 77 25.76 19.73 -27.58
CA ILE A 77 26.35 18.41 -27.34
C ILE A 77 27.37 18.13 -28.43
N VAL A 78 28.62 17.86 -28.05
CA VAL A 78 29.69 17.39 -28.93
C VAL A 78 30.01 15.95 -28.57
N PHE A 79 29.99 15.06 -29.56
CA PHE A 79 30.51 13.70 -29.39
C PHE A 79 31.67 13.49 -30.35
N GLU A 80 32.85 13.20 -29.79
CA GLU A 80 34.07 12.99 -30.56
C GLU A 80 34.64 11.58 -30.35
N ASN A 81 34.59 10.79 -31.42
CA ASN A 81 35.20 9.49 -31.53
C ASN A 81 36.09 9.47 -32.79
N SER A 82 37.27 10.09 -32.68
CA SER A 82 38.17 10.39 -33.79
C SER A 82 39.56 9.77 -33.58
N ALA A 83 40.40 9.85 -34.61
CA ALA A 83 41.81 9.48 -34.45
C ALA A 83 42.52 10.37 -33.40
N ALA A 84 42.05 11.60 -33.20
CA ALA A 84 42.61 12.54 -32.21
C ALA A 84 42.26 12.15 -30.77
N THR A 85 41.10 11.51 -30.55
CA THR A 85 40.71 10.97 -29.24
C THR A 85 41.29 9.57 -29.00
N GLY A 86 42.10 9.03 -29.91
CA GLY A 86 42.76 7.74 -29.76
C GLY A 86 41.97 6.54 -30.30
N ASN A 87 40.98 6.77 -31.18
CA ASN A 87 40.37 5.68 -31.95
C ASN A 87 41.22 5.38 -33.19
N THR A 88 42.07 4.35 -33.10
CA THR A 88 42.94 3.91 -34.21
C THR A 88 42.37 2.73 -34.98
N THR A 89 41.31 2.11 -34.45
CA THR A 89 40.70 0.89 -35.02
C THR A 89 39.49 1.17 -35.91
N SER A 90 39.09 2.43 -36.04
CA SER A 90 37.84 2.86 -36.69
C SER A 90 36.59 2.30 -35.98
N MET A 91 36.67 2.02 -34.67
CA MET A 91 35.59 1.45 -33.88
C MET A 91 34.41 2.43 -33.79
N PRO A 92 33.19 2.06 -34.20
CA PRO A 92 32.02 2.91 -34.02
C PRO A 92 31.53 2.90 -32.56
N HIS A 93 31.16 4.08 -32.07
CA HIS A 93 30.50 4.27 -30.79
C HIS A 93 29.29 5.19 -30.96
N THR A 94 28.29 5.04 -30.10
CA THR A 94 27.14 5.95 -30.04
C THR A 94 27.10 6.70 -28.71
N LEU A 95 26.62 7.94 -28.71
CA LEU A 95 26.13 8.64 -27.53
C LEU A 95 24.61 8.72 -27.58
N THR A 96 23.93 7.97 -26.72
CA THR A 96 22.47 7.86 -26.71
C THR A 96 21.89 8.23 -25.35
N PHE A 97 20.92 9.14 -25.30
CA PHE A 97 20.15 9.42 -24.08
C PHE A 97 18.94 8.48 -23.99
N SER A 98 18.73 7.87 -22.83
CA SER A 98 17.56 7.02 -22.59
C SER A 98 16.30 7.86 -22.49
N VAL A 99 15.24 7.41 -23.18
CA VAL A 99 13.91 8.05 -23.17
C VAL A 99 12.80 7.13 -22.68
N SER A 100 13.14 5.88 -22.30
CA SER A 100 12.19 4.84 -21.89
C SER A 100 12.20 4.55 -20.38
N ASP A 101 13.21 5.05 -19.66
CA ASP A 101 13.35 4.83 -18.23
C ASP A 101 12.70 5.98 -17.46
N PRO A 102 11.67 5.74 -16.64
CA PRO A 102 10.99 6.78 -15.87
C PRO A 102 11.85 7.37 -14.74
N GLU A 103 13.01 6.81 -14.40
CA GLU A 103 13.94 7.39 -13.42
C GLU A 103 14.70 8.61 -13.97
N PHE A 104 14.81 8.75 -15.30
CA PHE A 104 15.62 9.77 -15.96
C PHE A 104 14.78 10.69 -16.85
N ASN A 105 15.30 11.90 -17.12
CA ASN A 105 14.70 12.85 -18.04
C ASN A 105 14.62 12.23 -19.45
N ASN A 106 13.43 12.26 -20.04
CA ASN A 106 13.12 11.67 -21.34
C ASN A 106 12.74 12.72 -22.41
N ASP A 107 12.99 13.99 -22.13
CA ASP A 107 12.62 15.14 -22.94
C ASP A 107 13.64 15.48 -24.05
N VAL A 108 14.82 14.86 -24.03
CA VAL A 108 15.86 15.01 -25.06
C VAL A 108 16.15 13.67 -25.73
N ALA A 109 15.68 13.51 -26.97
CA ALA A 109 15.99 12.36 -27.81
C ALA A 109 17.33 12.58 -28.53
N LEU A 110 18.41 12.00 -27.98
CA LEU A 110 19.76 12.06 -28.54
C LEU A 110 20.26 10.67 -28.92
N ASN A 111 20.78 10.51 -30.13
CA ASN A 111 21.49 9.31 -30.59
C ASN A 111 22.50 9.70 -31.68
N ILE A 112 23.76 9.86 -31.30
CA ILE A 112 24.85 10.25 -32.20
C ILE A 112 25.77 9.06 -32.42
N LEU A 113 25.96 8.60 -33.66
CA LEU A 113 26.96 7.61 -34.05
C LEU A 113 28.21 8.31 -34.60
N ALA A 114 29.38 7.97 -34.10
CA ALA A 114 30.64 8.57 -34.52
C ALA A 114 31.75 7.53 -34.71
N ASN A 115 32.62 7.71 -35.71
CA ASN A 115 33.87 6.97 -35.88
C ASN A 115 34.87 7.76 -36.77
N PRO A 116 36.19 7.48 -36.71
CA PRO A 116 37.20 8.21 -37.48
C PRO A 116 37.00 8.25 -39.00
N GLY A 117 36.28 7.27 -39.56
CA GLY A 117 36.03 7.14 -40.99
C GLY A 117 34.71 7.76 -41.48
N ASP A 118 33.92 8.39 -40.59
CA ASP A 118 32.70 9.09 -41.00
C ASP A 118 32.99 10.43 -41.70
N ASP A 119 31.95 11.02 -42.29
CA ASP A 119 32.02 12.25 -43.10
C ASP A 119 32.39 13.50 -42.29
N GLN A 120 32.29 13.43 -40.96
CA GLN A 120 32.68 14.50 -40.02
C GLN A 120 33.99 14.17 -39.28
N GLY A 121 34.71 13.12 -39.70
CA GLY A 121 35.97 12.69 -39.09
C GLY A 121 35.84 12.23 -37.63
N GLY A 122 34.65 11.77 -37.24
CA GLY A 122 34.33 11.27 -35.90
C GLY A 122 33.85 12.33 -34.92
N ARG A 123 33.65 13.59 -35.32
CA ARG A 123 33.23 14.69 -34.42
C ARG A 123 31.88 15.26 -34.84
N HIS A 124 30.86 15.02 -34.02
CA HIS A 124 29.49 15.45 -34.28
C HIS A 124 29.02 16.47 -33.26
N THR A 125 28.10 17.35 -33.64
CA THR A 125 27.59 18.41 -32.78
C THR A 125 26.08 18.58 -32.96
N VAL A 126 25.33 18.65 -31.86
CA VAL A 126 23.87 18.79 -31.82
C VAL A 126 23.46 19.82 -30.76
N GLU A 127 22.54 20.72 -31.09
CA GLU A 127 21.92 21.61 -30.10
C GLU A 127 20.70 20.93 -29.45
N VAL A 128 20.63 20.98 -28.12
CA VAL A 128 19.53 20.47 -27.31
C VAL A 128 19.10 21.53 -26.28
N THR A 129 17.94 21.35 -25.66
CA THR A 129 17.56 22.12 -24.47
C THR A 129 17.42 21.13 -23.31
N LEU A 130 18.23 21.30 -22.28
CA LEU A 130 18.23 20.46 -21.09
C LEU A 130 17.30 21.06 -20.03
N THR A 131 16.46 20.22 -19.44
CA THR A 131 15.68 20.58 -18.24
C THR A 131 16.40 20.10 -16.97
N PRO A 132 16.11 20.69 -15.80
CA PRO A 132 16.65 20.20 -14.54
C PRO A 132 16.32 18.71 -14.32
N GLY A 133 17.26 17.94 -13.80
CA GLY A 133 17.09 16.51 -13.54
C GLY A 133 18.30 15.67 -13.93
N ARG A 134 18.10 14.38 -14.25
CA ARG A 134 19.17 13.42 -14.54
C ARG A 134 18.95 12.79 -15.91
N TYR A 135 19.95 12.86 -16.79
CA TYR A 135 19.95 12.14 -18.07
C TYR A 135 20.87 10.93 -17.98
N PHE A 136 20.37 9.76 -18.35
CA PHE A 136 21.18 8.55 -18.50
C PHE A 136 21.65 8.41 -19.95
N TYR A 137 22.97 8.35 -20.15
CA TYR A 137 23.58 8.19 -21.47
C TYR A 137 24.30 6.86 -21.58
N HIS A 138 24.26 6.24 -22.77
CA HIS A 138 24.87 4.93 -23.02
C HIS A 138 25.23 4.71 -24.49
N CYS A 139 26.10 3.73 -24.74
CA CYS A 139 26.41 3.23 -26.08
C CYS A 139 25.50 2.05 -26.44
N THR A 140 24.89 2.06 -27.62
CA THR A 140 23.96 1.03 -28.09
C THR A 140 24.64 -0.03 -28.96
N MET A 141 25.95 0.08 -29.20
CA MET A 141 26.69 -0.88 -30.00
C MET A 141 26.74 -2.25 -29.30
N PRO A 142 26.43 -3.37 -29.98
CA PRO A 142 26.53 -4.69 -29.39
C PRO A 142 27.92 -4.96 -28.81
N GLY A 143 28.00 -5.29 -27.52
CA GLY A 143 29.25 -5.54 -26.80
C GLY A 143 29.85 -4.32 -26.08
N HIS A 144 29.26 -3.12 -26.21
CA HIS A 144 29.76 -1.88 -25.61
C HIS A 144 28.92 -1.43 -24.41
N GLN A 145 28.18 -2.35 -23.78
CA GLN A 145 27.14 -2.03 -22.80
C GLN A 145 27.68 -1.37 -21.52
N ALA A 146 28.98 -1.49 -21.25
CA ALA A 146 29.61 -0.84 -20.10
C ALA A 146 29.84 0.67 -20.31
N MET A 147 29.78 1.17 -21.56
CA MET A 147 29.91 2.60 -21.86
C MET A 147 28.62 3.35 -21.56
N GLN A 148 28.46 3.74 -20.29
CA GLN A 148 27.27 4.45 -19.81
C GLN A 148 27.61 5.43 -18.67
N GLY A 149 26.71 6.36 -18.36
CA GLY A 149 26.85 7.28 -17.25
C GLY A 149 25.65 8.20 -17.06
N ILE A 150 25.78 9.13 -16.12
CA ILE A 150 24.70 10.03 -15.71
C ILE A 150 25.17 11.47 -15.79
N LEU A 151 24.39 12.31 -16.48
CA LEU A 151 24.52 13.76 -16.50
C LEU A 151 23.47 14.36 -15.55
N THR A 152 23.91 15.12 -14.54
CA THR A 152 23.01 15.81 -13.61
C THR A 152 22.85 17.27 -14.02
N VAL A 153 21.64 17.71 -14.31
CA VAL A 153 21.32 19.06 -14.75
C VAL A 153 20.70 19.85 -13.59
N THR A 154 21.37 20.92 -13.18
CA THR A 154 20.93 21.77 -12.06
C THR A 154 20.20 23.03 -12.55
N GLU A 155 19.39 23.61 -11.66
CA GLU A 155 18.76 24.91 -11.87
C GLU A 155 19.79 26.07 -11.75
N GLY A 156 20.52 26.36 -12.83
CA GLY A 156 21.00 27.71 -13.19
C GLY A 156 22.42 28.16 -12.77
N GLY A 157 23.16 28.71 -13.75
CA GLY A 157 24.18 29.78 -13.61
C GLY A 157 25.57 29.41 -13.08
N GLY A 158 26.62 29.46 -13.92
CA GLY A 158 28.00 29.27 -13.44
C GLY A 158 29.10 29.56 -14.46
N GLY A 159 29.44 30.85 -14.61
CA GLY A 159 30.86 31.24 -14.75
C GLY A 159 31.38 31.62 -13.36
N GLU A 160 32.69 31.53 -13.10
CA GLU A 160 33.26 31.99 -11.83
C GLU A 160 33.00 33.49 -11.63
N ASP A 161 32.02 33.80 -10.79
CA ASP A 161 31.80 35.15 -10.30
C ASP A 161 32.74 35.43 -9.12
N THR A 162 33.42 36.57 -9.19
CA THR A 162 34.39 37.02 -8.18
C THR A 162 34.02 38.39 -7.62
N ALA A 163 32.91 38.98 -8.07
CA ALA A 163 32.44 40.27 -7.60
C ALA A 163 31.44 40.07 -6.45
N ALA A 164 31.63 40.76 -5.33
CA ALA A 164 30.65 40.73 -4.25
C ALA A 164 29.42 41.60 -4.57
N PRO A 165 28.21 41.26 -4.06
CA PRO A 165 27.01 42.05 -4.28
C PRO A 165 27.12 43.52 -3.83
N GLU A 166 26.41 44.40 -4.52
CA GLU A 166 26.23 45.78 -4.08
C GLU A 166 25.02 45.91 -3.15
N THR A 167 25.25 46.37 -1.92
CA THR A 167 24.21 46.58 -0.91
C THR A 167 23.94 48.06 -0.66
N SER A 168 22.67 48.41 -0.44
CA SER A 168 22.23 49.72 0.06
C SER A 168 21.01 49.57 0.97
N ALA A 169 20.74 50.56 1.83
CA ALA A 169 19.56 50.57 2.67
C ALA A 169 18.88 51.93 2.67
N LYS A 170 17.55 51.91 2.71
CA LYS A 170 16.68 53.09 2.83
C LYS A 170 15.86 52.98 4.10
N VAL A 171 15.82 54.06 4.88
CA VAL A 171 14.97 54.15 6.07
C VAL A 171 13.80 55.08 5.75
N ASP A 172 12.58 54.56 5.88
CA ASP A 172 11.31 55.23 5.59
C ASP A 172 10.44 55.34 6.84
N GLY A 173 9.61 56.39 6.90
CA GLY A 173 8.68 56.66 8.01
C GLY A 173 8.44 58.17 8.18
N ASP A 174 7.40 58.53 8.92
CA ASP A 174 7.08 59.92 9.24
C ASP A 174 8.17 60.50 10.15
N ARG A 175 8.65 61.72 9.87
CA ARG A 175 9.72 62.35 10.66
C ARG A 175 9.25 63.63 11.32
N ASN A 176 9.78 63.92 12.50
CA ASN A 176 9.63 65.22 13.16
C ASN A 176 10.60 66.27 12.57
N ALA A 177 10.53 67.51 13.07
CA ALA A 177 11.38 68.62 12.61
C ALA A 177 12.89 68.38 12.83
N ASP A 178 13.25 67.51 13.77
CA ASP A 178 14.64 67.15 14.10
C ASP A 178 15.14 65.93 13.29
N GLY A 179 14.28 65.37 12.42
CA GLY A 179 14.62 64.23 11.56
C GLY A 179 14.46 62.85 12.21
N ALA A 180 13.92 62.76 13.44
CA ALA A 180 13.61 61.50 14.09
C ALA A 180 12.28 60.91 13.60
N TYR A 181 12.22 59.59 13.44
CA TYR A 181 11.04 58.88 12.97
C TYR A 181 9.99 58.76 14.07
N ILE A 182 8.74 59.06 13.75
CA ILE A 182 7.64 59.11 14.70
C ILE A 182 6.94 57.75 14.73
N GLY A 183 6.95 57.09 15.88
CA GLY A 183 6.31 55.81 16.15
C GLY A 183 7.00 54.58 15.56
N GLN A 184 7.54 54.68 14.34
CA GLN A 184 8.28 53.60 13.71
C GLN A 184 9.19 54.08 12.57
N ALA A 185 10.22 53.31 12.29
CA ALA A 185 11.02 53.41 11.07
C ALA A 185 11.06 52.06 10.36
N THR A 186 10.98 52.06 9.03
CA THR A 186 11.05 50.87 8.18
C THR A 186 12.35 50.88 7.39
N VAL A 187 13.21 49.88 7.60
CA VAL A 187 14.48 49.71 6.87
C VAL A 187 14.30 48.73 5.72
N THR A 188 14.49 49.22 4.51
CA THR A 188 14.49 48.42 3.28
C THR A 188 15.92 48.26 2.78
N VAL A 189 16.41 47.02 2.70
CA VAL A 189 17.73 46.70 2.14
C VAL A 189 17.53 46.32 0.68
N ALA A 190 18.24 47.01 -0.21
CA ALA A 190 18.31 46.70 -1.63
C ALA A 190 19.68 46.10 -1.94
N VAL A 191 19.67 44.97 -2.65
CA VAL A 191 20.87 44.25 -3.05
C VAL A 191 20.78 43.97 -4.55
N THR A 192 21.86 44.26 -5.25
CA THR A 192 22.03 43.92 -6.66
C THR A 192 23.32 43.13 -6.83
N ASP A 193 23.26 42.09 -7.64
CA ASP A 193 24.41 41.36 -8.11
C ASP A 193 24.19 41.07 -9.60
N ASP A 194 25.09 41.58 -10.45
CA ASP A 194 24.94 41.52 -11.91
C ASP A 194 25.52 40.23 -12.52
N SER A 195 26.03 39.33 -11.68
CA SER A 195 26.78 38.14 -12.09
C SER A 195 26.08 36.85 -11.60
N SER A 196 26.49 36.27 -10.47
CA SER A 196 25.95 35.00 -9.96
C SER A 196 24.59 35.16 -9.28
N GLY A 197 24.18 36.40 -9.02
CA GLY A 197 22.95 36.73 -8.33
C GLY A 197 23.08 36.58 -6.82
N VAL A 198 22.16 37.22 -6.10
CA VAL A 198 22.18 37.23 -4.63
C VAL A 198 21.73 35.86 -4.08
N ASP A 199 22.53 35.27 -3.18
CA ASP A 199 22.19 34.05 -2.44
C ASP A 199 21.53 34.38 -1.10
N THR A 200 22.20 35.19 -0.29
CA THR A 200 21.71 35.58 1.02
C THR A 200 21.79 37.09 1.22
N VAL A 201 20.77 37.63 1.90
CA VAL A 201 20.79 38.98 2.46
C VAL A 201 20.58 38.83 3.95
N GLU A 202 21.41 39.48 4.75
CA GLU A 202 21.33 39.40 6.21
C GLU A 202 21.37 40.79 6.83
N TYR A 203 20.71 40.93 7.98
CA TYR A 203 20.78 42.13 8.81
C TYR A 203 21.04 41.78 10.27
N ALA A 204 21.57 42.73 11.03
CA ALA A 204 21.74 42.64 12.48
C ALA A 204 21.30 43.95 13.14
N VAL A 205 20.65 43.84 14.29
CA VAL A 205 20.18 44.98 15.09
C VAL A 205 21.22 45.36 16.14
N GLY A 206 21.65 46.61 16.15
CA GLY A 206 22.68 47.13 17.05
C GLY A 206 24.11 46.74 16.65
N ALA A 207 25.10 47.29 17.36
CA ALA A 207 26.53 47.10 17.05
C ALA A 207 27.00 45.65 17.20
N ASP A 208 26.40 44.89 18.12
CA ASP A 208 26.81 43.51 18.47
C ASP A 208 25.71 42.46 18.22
N GLY A 209 24.62 42.82 17.54
CA GLY A 209 23.51 41.91 17.26
C GLY A 209 23.90 40.72 16.39
N ALA A 210 23.19 39.60 16.55
CA ALA A 210 23.34 38.43 15.68
C ALA A 210 22.77 38.69 14.27
N TRP A 211 23.40 38.10 13.25
CA TRP A 211 22.93 38.14 11.87
C TRP A 211 21.65 37.31 11.70
N GLN A 212 20.68 37.89 11.00
CA GLN A 212 19.39 37.30 10.69
C GLN A 212 19.12 37.41 9.19
N PRO A 213 18.43 36.44 8.57
CA PRO A 213 18.07 36.51 7.16
C PRO A 213 17.08 37.66 6.92
N TYR A 214 17.38 38.49 5.93
CA TYR A 214 16.53 39.58 5.49
C TYR A 214 15.53 39.08 4.44
N THR A 215 14.29 38.86 4.85
CA THR A 215 13.20 38.36 3.99
C THR A 215 12.11 39.40 3.74
N THR A 216 11.97 40.36 4.65
CA THR A 216 11.04 41.50 4.56
C THR A 216 11.69 42.75 5.15
N ALA A 217 11.12 43.93 4.88
CA ALA A 217 11.58 45.17 5.51
C ALA A 217 11.56 45.09 7.04
N VAL A 218 12.61 45.63 7.68
CA VAL A 218 12.78 45.60 9.13
C VAL A 218 12.03 46.81 9.71
N VAL A 219 10.97 46.56 10.47
CA VAL A 219 10.20 47.60 11.15
C VAL A 219 10.71 47.73 12.58
N VAL A 220 11.16 48.93 12.95
CA VAL A 220 11.62 49.27 14.30
C VAL A 220 10.65 50.26 14.92
N THR A 221 9.96 49.83 15.98
CA THR A 221 8.96 50.63 16.71
C THR A 221 9.46 51.10 18.09
N GLU A 222 10.59 50.56 18.56
CA GLU A 222 11.17 50.91 19.85
C GLU A 222 11.72 52.34 19.82
N VAL A 223 11.46 53.13 20.85
CA VAL A 223 11.96 54.51 20.97
C VAL A 223 13.44 54.51 21.33
N GLY A 224 14.25 55.28 20.61
CA GLY A 224 15.70 55.37 20.84
C GLY A 224 16.50 55.51 19.55
N THR A 225 17.82 55.50 19.69
CA THR A 225 18.75 55.45 18.56
C THR A 225 19.04 53.99 18.21
N HIS A 226 18.92 53.68 16.93
CA HIS A 226 19.05 52.34 16.37
C HIS A 226 20.07 52.31 15.25
N THR A 227 20.79 51.20 15.18
CA THR A 227 21.72 50.87 14.09
C THR A 227 21.26 49.57 13.47
N ILE A 228 21.05 49.54 12.15
CA ILE A 228 20.85 48.30 11.40
C ILE A 228 22.08 48.07 10.54
N ARG A 229 22.76 46.95 10.77
CA ARG A 229 23.90 46.48 9.97
C ARG A 229 23.37 45.49 8.95
N TYR A 230 23.89 45.51 7.72
CA TYR A 230 23.43 44.66 6.63
C TYR A 230 24.58 44.24 5.72
N ARG A 231 24.46 43.02 5.19
CA ARG A 231 25.40 42.43 4.23
C ARG A 231 24.66 41.45 3.31
N ALA A 232 25.30 41.06 2.22
CA ALA A 232 24.78 40.05 1.30
C ALA A 232 25.91 39.17 0.77
N THR A 233 25.59 37.94 0.41
CA THR A 233 26.49 37.01 -0.27
C THR A 233 25.83 36.57 -1.57
N ASP A 234 26.60 36.48 -2.64
CA ASP A 234 26.13 35.97 -3.94
C ASP A 234 26.15 34.43 -3.98
N LYS A 235 25.68 33.84 -5.09
CA LYS A 235 25.67 32.37 -5.28
C LYS A 235 27.06 31.78 -5.52
N ALA A 236 28.06 32.59 -5.81
CA ALA A 236 29.46 32.18 -5.92
C ALA A 236 30.22 32.22 -4.58
N GLY A 237 29.59 32.74 -3.52
CA GLY A 237 30.16 32.85 -2.18
C GLY A 237 30.91 34.15 -1.90
N ASN A 238 30.84 35.17 -2.77
CA ASN A 238 31.42 36.48 -2.50
C ASN A 238 30.51 37.29 -1.58
N THR A 239 31.04 37.72 -0.43
CA THR A 239 30.28 38.50 0.57
C THR A 239 30.60 40.00 0.47
N ALA A 240 29.55 40.82 0.34
CA ALA A 240 29.64 42.27 0.36
C ALA A 240 30.17 42.80 1.69
N ALA A 241 30.91 43.91 1.65
CA ALA A 241 31.33 44.59 2.87
C ALA A 241 30.10 45.00 3.71
N GLU A 242 30.21 44.81 5.03
CA GLU A 242 29.19 45.22 5.99
C GLU A 242 28.97 46.74 5.92
N LYS A 243 27.70 47.15 5.80
CA LYS A 243 27.27 48.54 5.88
C LYS A 243 26.26 48.69 7.00
N SER A 244 26.05 49.92 7.46
CA SER A 244 25.05 50.23 8.48
C SER A 244 24.24 51.48 8.14
N VAL A 245 23.05 51.57 8.73
CA VAL A 245 22.24 52.80 8.77
C VAL A 245 21.84 53.10 10.22
N ASP A 246 22.02 54.35 10.62
CA ASP A 246 21.63 54.85 11.94
C ASP A 246 20.38 55.73 11.82
N PHE A 247 19.45 55.59 12.76
CA PHE A 247 18.27 56.42 12.86
C PHE A 247 17.74 56.49 14.29
N THR A 248 16.91 57.50 14.58
CA THR A 248 16.25 57.65 15.87
C THR A 248 14.75 57.50 15.69
N VAL A 249 14.10 56.68 16.51
CA VAL A 249 12.64 56.58 16.62
C VAL A 249 12.21 57.30 17.90
N VAL A 250 11.23 58.17 17.79
CA VAL A 250 10.57 58.87 18.90
C VAL A 250 9.13 58.42 19.01
N ALA A 251 8.57 58.40 20.22
CA ALA A 251 7.15 58.09 20.40
C ALA A 251 6.29 59.08 19.60
N PRO A 252 5.14 58.64 19.04
CA PRO A 252 4.13 59.58 18.57
C PRO A 252 3.70 60.45 19.74
N PRO A 253 3.46 61.76 19.55
CA PRO A 253 2.80 62.55 20.58
C PRO A 253 1.42 61.91 20.86
N THR A 254 1.25 61.34 22.05
CA THR A 254 0.00 60.75 22.53
C THR A 254 -0.34 61.33 23.89
N ASP A 255 -1.61 61.67 24.10
CA ASP A 255 -2.16 62.11 25.38
C ASP A 255 -2.68 60.92 26.22
N ASP A 256 -2.36 59.68 25.81
CA ASP A 256 -2.84 58.46 26.45
C ASP A 256 -2.19 58.22 27.81
N THR A 257 -3.03 58.27 28.86
CA THR A 257 -2.67 58.00 30.25
C THR A 257 -3.38 56.76 30.80
N THR A 258 -4.01 55.94 29.94
CA THR A 258 -4.78 54.76 30.35
C THR A 258 -3.97 53.50 30.12
N ALA A 259 -3.90 52.62 31.13
CA ALA A 259 -3.20 51.35 31.00
C ALA A 259 -4.04 50.29 30.26
N PRO A 260 -3.42 49.30 29.59
CA PRO A 260 -4.14 48.19 28.95
C PRO A 260 -5.01 47.39 29.92
N GLU A 261 -6.12 46.86 29.41
CA GLU A 261 -6.89 45.80 30.08
C GLU A 261 -6.31 44.43 29.71
N THR A 262 -6.16 43.54 30.69
CA THR A 262 -5.67 42.17 30.48
C THR A 262 -6.68 41.12 30.96
N SER A 263 -6.74 39.98 30.29
CA SER A 263 -7.54 38.83 30.72
C SER A 263 -6.89 37.50 30.32
N ALA A 264 -7.24 36.41 30.99
CA ALA A 264 -6.76 35.07 30.65
C ALA A 264 -7.87 34.02 30.70
N THR A 265 -7.75 32.99 29.86
CA THR A 265 -8.62 31.80 29.85
C THR A 265 -7.77 30.55 30.08
N VAL A 266 -8.34 29.56 30.76
CA VAL A 266 -7.70 28.26 30.99
C VAL A 266 -8.55 27.17 30.33
N SER A 267 -7.94 26.35 29.48
CA SER A 267 -8.59 25.28 28.73
C SER A 267 -7.86 23.94 28.90
N GLY A 268 -8.60 22.85 28.75
CA GLY A 268 -8.12 21.47 28.88
C GLY A 268 -9.26 20.54 29.27
N GLU A 269 -9.03 19.23 29.17
CA GLU A 269 -9.98 18.22 29.64
C GLU A 269 -10.06 18.28 31.18
N LYS A 270 -11.27 18.14 31.73
CA LYS A 270 -11.52 18.24 33.17
C LYS A 270 -12.19 16.98 33.71
N ASP A 271 -11.89 16.67 34.96
CA ASP A 271 -12.69 15.74 35.75
C ASP A 271 -14.02 16.37 36.23
N ASP A 272 -14.86 15.56 36.87
CA ASP A 272 -16.15 15.98 37.44
C ASP A 272 -16.01 17.03 38.56
N GLN A 273 -14.79 17.20 39.11
CA GLN A 273 -14.46 18.17 40.15
C GLN A 273 -13.88 19.48 39.56
N GLY A 274 -13.70 19.53 38.23
CA GLY A 274 -13.21 20.70 37.50
C GLY A 274 -11.68 20.83 37.44
N ALA A 275 -10.93 19.83 37.92
CA ALA A 275 -9.47 19.80 37.78
C ALA A 275 -9.07 19.30 36.39
N TYR A 276 -7.98 19.84 35.85
CA TYR A 276 -7.53 19.51 34.50
C TYR A 276 -6.78 18.17 34.47
N LEU A 277 -7.14 17.29 33.54
CA LEU A 277 -6.55 15.96 33.39
C LEU A 277 -5.27 16.03 32.56
N GLY A 278 -4.12 15.76 33.19
CA GLY A 278 -2.80 15.67 32.55
C GLY A 278 -2.20 17.00 32.10
N MET A 279 -3.00 18.00 31.71
CA MET A 279 -2.52 19.33 31.35
C MET A 279 -3.60 20.42 31.36
N ALA A 280 -3.17 21.67 31.54
CA ALA A 280 -3.98 22.85 31.28
C ALA A 280 -3.22 23.84 30.35
N THR A 281 -3.97 24.60 29.56
CA THR A 281 -3.44 25.63 28.65
C THR A 281 -3.99 26.99 29.05
N VAL A 282 -3.11 27.96 29.33
CA VAL A 282 -3.47 29.35 29.65
C VAL A 282 -3.27 30.24 28.43
N THR A 283 -4.32 30.93 28.00
CA THR A 283 -4.27 31.93 26.93
C THR A 283 -4.49 33.32 27.50
N VAL A 284 -3.53 34.23 27.30
CA VAL A 284 -3.56 35.61 27.80
C VAL A 284 -3.92 36.54 26.65
N THR A 285 -4.73 37.55 26.93
CA THR A 285 -5.11 38.60 25.99
C THR A 285 -4.96 39.97 26.65
N ALA A 286 -4.67 40.99 25.85
CA ALA A 286 -4.64 42.37 26.27
C ALA A 286 -5.28 43.26 25.21
N SER A 287 -5.93 44.33 25.65
CA SER A 287 -6.50 45.36 24.78
C SER A 287 -6.27 46.74 25.37
N ASP A 288 -5.97 47.69 24.51
CA ASP A 288 -5.86 49.10 24.86
C ASP A 288 -6.54 49.95 23.77
N THR A 289 -7.33 50.95 24.18
CA THR A 289 -8.11 51.80 23.26
C THR A 289 -7.43 53.12 22.91
N GLY A 290 -6.33 53.46 23.58
CA GLY A 290 -5.57 54.68 23.36
C GLY A 290 -4.44 54.45 22.36
N SER A 291 -3.25 54.17 22.90
CA SER A 291 -2.01 53.98 22.14
C SER A 291 -1.82 52.55 21.62
N GLY A 292 -2.64 51.61 22.08
CA GLY A 292 -2.59 50.19 21.72
C GLY A 292 -1.55 49.42 22.54
N VAL A 293 -1.71 48.09 22.59
CA VAL A 293 -0.81 47.22 23.37
C VAL A 293 0.59 47.18 22.75
N ASN A 294 1.61 47.28 23.61
CA ASN A 294 3.03 47.18 23.27
C ASN A 294 3.61 45.81 23.66
N THR A 295 3.46 45.40 24.93
CA THR A 295 3.96 44.10 25.41
C THR A 295 2.91 43.34 26.21
N ILE A 296 3.01 42.02 26.18
CA ILE A 296 2.31 41.11 27.10
C ILE A 296 3.37 40.20 27.71
N GLU A 297 3.35 40.03 29.03
CA GLU A 297 4.26 39.16 29.76
C GLU A 297 3.49 38.23 30.69
N TYR A 298 4.06 37.06 30.98
CA TYR A 298 3.54 36.10 31.95
C TYR A 298 4.64 35.54 32.87
N ALA A 299 4.24 35.00 34.01
CA ALA A 299 5.11 34.26 34.93
C ALA A 299 4.35 33.07 35.53
N VAL A 300 5.00 31.92 35.61
CA VAL A 300 4.42 30.70 36.22
C VAL A 300 4.86 30.61 37.68
N GLY A 301 3.89 30.44 38.58
CA GLY A 301 4.09 30.43 40.03
C GLY A 301 4.23 31.83 40.63
N ALA A 302 4.13 31.91 41.96
CA ALA A 302 4.16 33.17 42.71
C ALA A 302 5.49 33.94 42.57
N ASP A 303 6.61 33.22 42.40
CA ASP A 303 7.96 33.80 42.32
C ASP A 303 8.62 33.60 40.94
N GLY A 304 7.86 33.15 39.93
CA GLY A 304 8.35 32.95 38.57
C GLY A 304 8.90 34.24 37.93
N ALA A 305 9.90 34.10 37.07
CA ALA A 305 10.41 35.20 36.26
C ALA A 305 9.42 35.58 35.15
N TRP A 306 9.32 36.88 34.86
CA TRP A 306 8.53 37.41 33.75
C TRP A 306 9.12 36.99 32.40
N GLN A 307 8.26 36.51 31.51
CA GLN A 307 8.59 36.07 30.17
C GLN A 307 7.65 36.74 29.16
N PRO A 308 8.12 37.08 27.96
CA PRO A 308 7.26 37.60 26.90
C PRO A 308 6.21 36.55 26.51
N TYR A 309 4.96 36.95 26.39
CA TYR A 309 3.87 36.09 25.97
C TYR A 309 3.81 36.01 24.44
N THR A 310 4.32 34.93 23.87
CA THR A 310 4.35 34.69 22.41
C THR A 310 3.44 33.54 21.97
N ALA A 311 3.03 32.68 22.91
CA ALA A 311 2.14 31.54 22.68
C ALA A 311 1.41 31.14 23.98
N PRO A 312 0.30 30.36 23.90
CA PRO A 312 -0.38 29.83 25.08
C PRO A 312 0.54 29.01 26.00
N VAL A 313 0.40 29.20 27.31
CA VAL A 313 1.25 28.56 28.34
C VAL A 313 0.67 27.19 28.67
N MET A 314 1.45 26.12 28.44
CA MET A 314 1.04 24.75 28.74
C MET A 314 1.65 24.27 30.06
N VAL A 315 0.83 23.78 30.98
CA VAL A 315 1.26 23.26 32.28
C VAL A 315 0.83 21.80 32.42
N HIS A 316 1.83 20.92 32.49
CA HIS A 316 1.66 19.45 32.55
C HIS A 316 1.90 18.87 33.96
N GLU A 317 2.49 19.65 34.85
CA GLU A 317 2.84 19.18 36.19
C GLU A 317 1.58 19.02 37.05
N VAL A 318 1.47 17.92 37.80
CA VAL A 318 0.34 17.70 38.71
C VAL A 318 0.46 18.61 39.93
N GLY A 319 -0.62 19.28 40.29
CA GLY A 319 -0.67 20.21 41.42
C GLY A 319 -1.50 21.46 41.13
N THR A 320 -1.51 22.38 42.09
CA THR A 320 -2.11 23.71 41.92
C THR A 320 -1.09 24.66 41.34
N HIS A 321 -1.51 25.42 40.33
CA HIS A 321 -0.68 26.34 39.57
C HIS A 321 -1.32 27.71 39.50
N THR A 322 -0.46 28.73 39.48
CA THR A 322 -0.83 30.13 39.26
C THR A 322 -0.07 30.63 38.04
N VAL A 323 -0.76 31.23 37.07
CA VAL A 323 -0.12 31.99 35.99
C VAL A 323 -0.45 33.46 36.18
N ARG A 324 0.59 34.27 36.37
CA ARG A 324 0.53 35.73 36.51
C ARG A 324 0.79 36.36 35.15
N TYR A 325 0.13 37.48 34.83
CA TYR A 325 0.24 38.15 33.54
C TYR A 325 0.07 39.67 33.67
N ARG A 326 0.73 40.41 32.79
CA ARG A 326 0.69 41.88 32.70
C ARG A 326 0.94 42.36 31.27
N ALA A 327 0.63 43.62 30.99
CA ALA A 327 0.85 44.23 29.67
C ALA A 327 1.25 45.71 29.80
N THR A 328 1.90 46.25 28.77
CA THR A 328 2.17 47.69 28.62
C THR A 328 1.60 48.20 27.29
N ASP A 329 1.24 49.47 27.21
CA ASP A 329 0.84 50.13 25.97
C ASP A 329 2.02 50.86 25.29
N LYS A 330 1.78 51.51 24.13
CA LYS A 330 2.80 52.27 23.39
C LYS A 330 3.10 53.65 23.99
N ALA A 331 2.26 54.14 24.91
CA ALA A 331 2.49 55.35 25.69
C ALA A 331 3.34 55.10 26.96
N GLY A 332 3.58 53.83 27.31
CA GLY A 332 4.34 53.40 28.48
C GLY A 332 3.48 53.16 29.73
N ASN A 333 2.15 53.20 29.65
CA ASN A 333 1.28 52.85 30.75
C ASN A 333 1.27 51.32 30.96
N ALA A 334 1.43 50.89 32.21
CA ALA A 334 1.50 49.48 32.59
C ALA A 334 0.20 49.02 33.27
N ALA A 335 -0.35 47.90 32.79
CA ALA A 335 -1.49 47.24 33.42
C ALA A 335 -1.10 46.66 34.79
N ALA A 336 -2.08 46.59 35.69
CA ALA A 336 -1.90 45.85 36.94
C ALA A 336 -1.62 44.36 36.65
N GLU A 337 -0.82 43.75 37.52
CA GLU A 337 -0.57 42.31 37.48
C GLU A 337 -1.85 41.55 37.88
N ASN A 338 -2.27 40.63 37.01
CA ASN A 338 -3.40 39.74 37.23
C ASN A 338 -2.93 38.28 37.25
N SER A 339 -3.76 37.36 37.75
CA SER A 339 -3.43 35.93 37.78
C SER A 339 -4.63 35.03 37.52
N VAL A 340 -4.37 33.79 37.12
CA VAL A 340 -5.33 32.68 37.08
C VAL A 340 -4.78 31.48 37.83
N ASP A 341 -5.64 30.84 38.62
CA ASP A 341 -5.32 29.63 39.38
C ASP A 341 -6.05 28.42 38.79
N PHE A 342 -5.38 27.28 38.74
CA PHE A 342 -5.96 26.01 38.31
C PHE A 342 -5.23 24.81 38.92
N THR A 343 -5.86 23.63 38.90
CA THR A 343 -5.26 22.38 39.37
C THR A 343 -5.15 21.39 38.21
N VAL A 344 -4.00 20.76 38.07
CA VAL A 344 -3.76 19.64 37.15
C VAL A 344 -3.66 18.35 37.97
N VAL A 345 -4.37 17.30 37.56
CA VAL A 345 -4.33 15.97 38.17
C VAL A 345 -3.91 14.91 37.16
N ALA A 346 -3.39 13.78 37.64
CA ALA A 346 -3.05 12.67 36.76
C ALA A 346 -4.34 12.05 36.17
N PRO A 347 -4.37 11.73 34.86
CA PRO A 347 -5.50 11.02 34.27
C PRO A 347 -5.64 9.61 34.90
N PRO A 348 -6.86 9.05 34.96
CA PRO A 348 -7.06 7.68 35.45
C PRO A 348 -6.28 6.67 34.59
N SER A 349 -5.72 5.64 35.22
CA SER A 349 -5.03 4.57 34.50
C SER A 349 -6.02 3.79 33.63
N GLN A 350 -5.76 3.73 32.33
CA GLN A 350 -6.49 2.83 31.43
C GLN A 350 -5.92 1.42 31.53
N ASP A 351 -6.81 0.44 31.52
CA ASP A 351 -6.48 -0.98 31.38
C ASP A 351 -5.79 -1.21 30.03
N LYS A 352 -4.62 -1.85 30.07
CA LYS A 352 -3.78 -2.17 28.91
C LYS A 352 -3.54 -3.68 28.79
N THR A 353 -4.16 -4.49 29.64
CA THR A 353 -3.93 -5.92 29.73
C THR A 353 -5.01 -6.63 28.90
N PRO A 354 -4.66 -7.31 27.79
CA PRO A 354 -5.66 -8.05 27.03
C PRO A 354 -6.24 -9.24 27.81
N PRO A 355 -7.47 -9.67 27.50
CA PRO A 355 -8.05 -10.88 28.10
C PRO A 355 -7.22 -12.14 27.88
N GLU A 356 -7.36 -13.10 28.79
CA GLU A 356 -6.86 -14.46 28.63
C GLU A 356 -7.95 -15.40 28.13
N THR A 357 -7.68 -16.16 27.06
CA THR A 357 -8.64 -17.13 26.49
C THR A 357 -8.18 -18.58 26.66
N THR A 358 -9.16 -19.49 26.76
CA THR A 358 -8.98 -20.94 26.76
C THR A 358 -10.07 -21.63 25.95
N ALA A 359 -9.77 -22.79 25.35
CA ALA A 359 -10.74 -23.61 24.64
C ALA A 359 -10.70 -25.07 25.10
N LYS A 360 -11.88 -25.69 25.19
CA LYS A 360 -12.08 -27.09 25.55
C LYS A 360 -12.76 -27.82 24.40
N VAL A 361 -12.19 -28.96 23.95
CA VAL A 361 -12.74 -29.79 22.87
C VAL A 361 -13.27 -31.11 23.44
N GLU A 362 -14.56 -31.38 23.26
CA GLU A 362 -15.27 -32.54 23.82
C GLU A 362 -15.94 -33.40 22.75
N GLY A 363 -16.07 -34.70 23.01
CA GLY A 363 -16.70 -35.68 22.12
C GLY A 363 -16.11 -37.08 22.31
N ASP A 364 -16.78 -38.10 21.78
CA ASP A 364 -16.31 -39.49 21.82
C ASP A 364 -15.11 -39.66 20.90
N LYS A 365 -14.13 -40.49 21.27
CA LYS A 365 -12.89 -40.67 20.49
C LYS A 365 -12.64 -42.13 20.15
N ASN A 366 -11.99 -42.38 19.02
CA ASN A 366 -11.40 -43.68 18.70
C ASN A 366 -10.01 -43.85 19.35
N SER A 367 -9.36 -44.99 19.10
CA SER A 367 -8.02 -45.31 19.59
C SER A 367 -6.92 -44.35 19.12
N ASP A 368 -7.14 -43.65 18.01
CA ASP A 368 -6.19 -42.72 17.40
C ASP A 368 -6.40 -41.28 17.88
N ASN A 369 -7.19 -41.08 18.95
CA ASN A 369 -7.61 -39.79 19.50
C ASN A 369 -8.42 -38.91 18.54
N ALA A 370 -8.90 -39.45 17.41
CA ALA A 370 -9.83 -38.75 16.54
C ALA A 370 -11.24 -38.79 17.14
N TYR A 371 -11.92 -37.65 17.14
CA TYR A 371 -13.29 -37.53 17.58
C TYR A 371 -14.22 -38.24 16.59
N LEU A 372 -15.14 -39.04 17.10
CA LEU A 372 -16.08 -39.80 16.31
C LEU A 372 -17.30 -38.93 16.05
N THR A 373 -17.71 -38.86 14.78
CA THR A 373 -18.90 -38.11 14.33
C THR A 373 -18.78 -36.60 14.47
N SER A 374 -18.44 -36.06 15.65
CA SER A 374 -18.29 -34.62 15.89
C SER A 374 -17.45 -34.28 17.13
N ALA A 375 -16.93 -33.07 17.17
CA ALA A 375 -16.31 -32.44 18.34
C ALA A 375 -17.05 -31.14 18.70
N LYS A 376 -17.14 -30.85 19.99
CA LYS A 376 -17.73 -29.64 20.56
C LYS A 376 -16.65 -28.77 21.16
N VAL A 377 -16.47 -27.56 20.65
CA VAL A 377 -15.47 -26.60 21.12
C VAL A 377 -16.15 -25.51 21.95
N THR A 378 -15.76 -25.41 23.21
CA THR A 378 -16.20 -24.36 24.13
C THR A 378 -15.06 -23.40 24.42
N VAL A 379 -15.24 -22.11 24.14
CA VAL A 379 -14.25 -21.06 24.38
C VAL A 379 -14.68 -20.23 25.61
N THR A 380 -13.72 -19.93 26.49
CA THR A 380 -13.91 -19.02 27.63
C THR A 380 -12.83 -17.95 27.66
N ALA A 381 -13.16 -16.78 28.23
CA ALA A 381 -12.24 -15.67 28.39
C ALA A 381 -12.39 -15.02 29.77
N THR A 382 -11.29 -14.51 30.32
CA THR A 382 -11.27 -13.75 31.57
C THR A 382 -10.41 -12.52 31.41
N ASP A 383 -10.88 -11.41 31.99
CA ASP A 383 -10.11 -10.18 32.14
C ASP A 383 -10.33 -9.61 33.54
N ALA A 384 -9.27 -9.09 34.18
CA ALA A 384 -9.27 -8.74 35.60
C ALA A 384 -9.60 -7.25 35.87
N GLU A 385 -9.44 -6.38 34.88
CA GLU A 385 -9.54 -4.93 35.06
C GLU A 385 -10.82 -4.39 34.42
N SER A 386 -10.89 -4.31 33.08
CA SER A 386 -12.04 -3.77 32.37
C SER A 386 -13.15 -4.81 32.10
N GLY A 387 -12.83 -6.10 32.21
CA GLY A 387 -13.70 -7.22 31.94
C GLY A 387 -13.85 -7.50 30.43
N VAL A 388 -14.29 -8.71 30.09
CA VAL A 388 -14.43 -9.14 28.68
C VAL A 388 -15.62 -8.45 28.00
N ASP A 389 -15.40 -7.88 26.82
CA ASP A 389 -16.43 -7.33 25.92
C ASP A 389 -16.97 -8.41 24.97
N ARG A 390 -16.08 -9.10 24.24
CA ARG A 390 -16.48 -10.15 23.29
C ARG A 390 -15.43 -11.24 23.13
N ILE A 391 -15.88 -12.42 22.70
CA ILE A 391 -15.06 -13.58 22.35
C ILE A 391 -15.27 -13.86 20.86
N GLU A 392 -14.20 -14.19 20.16
CA GLU A 392 -14.21 -14.53 18.73
C GLU A 392 -13.47 -15.84 18.48
N TYR A 393 -13.89 -16.58 17.46
CA TYR A 393 -13.22 -17.80 17.01
C TYR A 393 -13.10 -17.85 15.48
N SER A 394 -12.14 -18.61 14.98
CA SER A 394 -11.90 -18.90 13.57
C SER A 394 -11.77 -20.41 13.41
N LEU A 395 -12.60 -21.01 12.55
CA LEU A 395 -12.54 -22.42 12.19
C LEU A 395 -11.70 -22.58 10.91
N ASP A 396 -10.71 -23.47 10.94
CA ASP A 396 -9.89 -23.87 9.77
C ASP A 396 -9.26 -22.70 9.01
N GLY A 397 -8.84 -21.67 9.75
CA GLY A 397 -8.20 -20.48 9.17
C GLY A 397 -9.18 -19.47 8.55
N GLY A 398 -10.50 -19.67 8.72
CA GLY A 398 -11.53 -18.72 8.30
C GLY A 398 -11.51 -17.39 9.06
N PRO A 399 -12.38 -16.44 8.70
CA PRO A 399 -12.47 -15.17 9.41
C PRO A 399 -12.93 -15.36 10.86
N TYR A 400 -12.54 -14.43 11.74
CA TYR A 400 -13.02 -14.43 13.13
C TYR A 400 -14.53 -14.14 13.16
N LEU A 401 -15.27 -15.05 13.77
CA LEU A 401 -16.70 -14.98 14.04
C LEU A 401 -16.91 -14.76 15.54
N ALA A 402 -17.97 -14.04 15.91
CA ALA A 402 -18.37 -13.90 17.31
C ALA A 402 -18.73 -15.29 17.90
N TYR A 403 -18.15 -15.62 19.05
CA TYR A 403 -18.47 -16.83 19.79
C TYR A 403 -19.71 -16.57 20.66
N THR A 404 -20.88 -17.00 20.18
CA THR A 404 -22.17 -16.85 20.88
C THR A 404 -22.71 -18.16 21.45
N ALA A 405 -22.21 -19.29 20.95
CA ALA A 405 -22.57 -20.65 21.37
C ALA A 405 -21.41 -21.62 21.10
N THR A 406 -21.49 -22.82 21.70
CA THR A 406 -20.54 -23.91 21.45
C THR A 406 -20.42 -24.22 19.96
N VAL A 407 -19.19 -24.34 19.46
CA VAL A 407 -18.91 -24.66 18.06
C VAL A 407 -18.94 -26.18 17.89
N ILE A 408 -19.76 -26.69 16.98
CA ILE A 408 -19.82 -28.12 16.64
C ILE A 408 -19.12 -28.32 15.31
N VAL A 409 -18.15 -29.23 15.28
CA VAL A 409 -17.38 -29.60 14.08
C VAL A 409 -17.59 -31.08 13.83
N ASP A 410 -18.24 -31.44 12.73
CA ASP A 410 -18.67 -32.80 12.42
C ASP A 410 -18.31 -33.26 11.01
N ARG A 411 -17.60 -32.42 10.26
CA ARG A 411 -16.98 -32.80 8.99
C ARG A 411 -15.80 -33.73 9.28
N VAL A 412 -15.65 -34.82 8.53
CA VAL A 412 -14.50 -35.72 8.66
C VAL A 412 -13.24 -35.02 8.15
N GLY A 413 -12.16 -35.10 8.91
CA GLY A 413 -10.88 -34.47 8.56
C GLY A 413 -10.17 -33.85 9.77
N TYR A 414 -9.03 -33.22 9.49
CA TYR A 414 -8.31 -32.42 10.48
C TYR A 414 -8.91 -31.01 10.56
N HIS A 415 -9.07 -30.50 11.77
CA HIS A 415 -9.65 -29.21 12.06
C HIS A 415 -8.85 -28.42 13.08
N THR A 416 -8.94 -27.10 12.98
CA THR A 416 -8.39 -26.15 13.93
C THR A 416 -9.42 -25.10 14.33
N VAL A 417 -9.42 -24.70 15.60
CA VAL A 417 -10.21 -23.57 16.09
C VAL A 417 -9.26 -22.58 16.75
N ALA A 418 -9.02 -21.46 16.09
CA ALA A 418 -8.35 -20.31 16.68
C ALA A 418 -9.36 -19.46 17.47
N HIS A 419 -8.94 -18.83 18.56
CA HIS A 419 -9.80 -18.06 19.44
C HIS A 419 -9.07 -16.88 20.08
N ARG A 420 -9.79 -15.77 20.26
CA ARG A 420 -9.32 -14.54 20.91
C ARG A 420 -10.47 -13.80 21.60
N ALA A 421 -10.15 -12.83 22.46
CA ALA A 421 -11.16 -12.00 23.10
C ALA A 421 -10.69 -10.54 23.19
N THR A 422 -11.66 -9.63 23.28
CA THR A 422 -11.44 -8.19 23.48
C THR A 422 -12.10 -7.76 24.79
N ASP A 423 -11.44 -6.91 25.56
CA ASP A 423 -11.97 -6.33 26.80
C ASP A 423 -12.77 -5.03 26.55
N LYS A 424 -13.29 -4.39 27.60
CA LYS A 424 -14.02 -3.12 27.50
C LYS A 424 -13.13 -1.89 27.30
N ALA A 425 -11.83 -2.00 27.53
CA ALA A 425 -10.85 -0.97 27.23
C ALA A 425 -10.35 -1.03 25.77
N GLY A 426 -10.70 -2.07 25.02
CA GLY A 426 -10.36 -2.29 23.62
C GLY A 426 -9.13 -3.18 23.40
N ASN A 427 -8.50 -3.73 24.45
CA ASN A 427 -7.34 -4.61 24.29
C ASN A 427 -7.79 -5.99 23.79
N THR A 428 -7.14 -6.51 22.74
CA THR A 428 -7.46 -7.81 22.14
C THR A 428 -6.34 -8.81 22.36
N SER A 429 -6.69 -10.00 22.85
CA SER A 429 -5.74 -11.08 23.12
C SER A 429 -5.05 -11.56 21.85
N GLN A 430 -3.82 -12.09 21.98
CA GLN A 430 -3.26 -12.93 20.93
C GLN A 430 -4.18 -14.13 20.67
N ALA A 431 -4.21 -14.58 19.41
CA ALA A 431 -4.97 -15.75 19.02
C ALA A 431 -4.29 -17.02 19.55
N LYS A 432 -5.03 -17.82 20.31
CA LYS A 432 -4.65 -19.20 20.66
C LYS A 432 -5.41 -20.17 19.77
N GLN A 433 -4.91 -21.39 19.61
CA GLN A 433 -5.50 -22.38 18.70
C GLN A 433 -5.55 -23.76 19.34
N VAL A 434 -6.64 -24.48 19.09
CA VAL A 434 -6.77 -25.92 19.34
C VAL A 434 -6.92 -26.66 18.02
N SER A 435 -6.46 -27.91 17.97
CA SER A 435 -6.62 -28.77 16.79
C SER A 435 -7.10 -30.17 17.17
N PHE A 436 -7.82 -30.80 16.24
CA PHE A 436 -8.37 -32.14 16.42
C PHE A 436 -8.77 -32.75 15.07
N THR A 437 -8.94 -34.07 15.03
CA THR A 437 -9.41 -34.79 13.84
C THR A 437 -10.80 -35.35 14.11
N ILE A 438 -11.71 -35.25 13.14
CA ILE A 438 -12.97 -36.00 13.11
C ILE A 438 -12.79 -37.23 12.23
N ALA A 439 -13.08 -38.41 12.77
CA ALA A 439 -13.10 -39.66 12.03
C ALA A 439 -14.53 -40.12 11.75
N GLU A 440 -14.71 -40.78 10.61
CA GLU A 440 -15.96 -41.44 10.26
C GLU A 440 -16.22 -42.61 11.22
N SER A 441 -17.37 -42.61 11.89
CA SER A 441 -17.80 -43.71 12.75
C SER A 441 -19.30 -43.91 12.66
N GLY A 442 -19.76 -44.43 11.52
CA GLY A 442 -21.05 -45.11 11.34
C GLY A 442 -22.35 -44.40 11.80
N GLY A 443 -22.29 -43.16 12.26
CA GLY A 443 -23.36 -42.52 13.02
C GLY A 443 -23.98 -41.31 12.35
N VAL A 444 -23.21 -40.57 11.53
CA VAL A 444 -23.74 -39.48 10.72
C VAL A 444 -23.02 -39.46 9.37
N PRO A 445 -23.71 -39.82 8.26
CA PRO A 445 -23.14 -39.71 6.91
C PRO A 445 -22.68 -38.27 6.64
N ALA A 446 -21.67 -38.11 5.78
CA ALA A 446 -21.33 -36.80 5.23
C ALA A 446 -22.61 -36.12 4.70
N PRO A 447 -22.78 -34.81 4.90
CA PRO A 447 -23.94 -34.11 4.36
C PRO A 447 -23.98 -34.27 2.85
N ASN A 448 -25.18 -34.48 2.29
CA ASN A 448 -25.36 -34.59 0.86
C ASN A 448 -25.37 -33.19 0.24
N CYS A 449 -24.18 -32.57 0.19
CA CYS A 449 -23.99 -31.25 -0.37
C CYS A 449 -23.95 -31.34 -1.91
N PRO A 450 -24.59 -30.40 -2.62
CA PRO A 450 -24.60 -30.39 -4.09
C PRO A 450 -23.20 -30.34 -4.70
N GLU A 451 -22.30 -29.60 -4.04
CA GLU A 451 -20.92 -29.34 -4.46
C GLU A 451 -19.98 -29.48 -3.25
N PHE A 452 -18.67 -29.52 -3.50
CA PHE A 452 -17.64 -29.40 -2.47
C PHE A 452 -16.95 -28.05 -2.61
N ASP A 453 -17.07 -27.22 -1.58
CA ASP A 453 -16.44 -25.91 -1.55
C ASP A 453 -16.09 -25.54 -0.11
N GLU A 454 -14.80 -25.61 0.19
CA GLU A 454 -14.25 -25.34 1.52
C GLU A 454 -13.57 -23.97 1.59
N ARG A 455 -13.75 -23.13 0.55
CA ARG A 455 -13.16 -21.79 0.50
C ARG A 455 -13.67 -20.93 1.65
N LEU A 456 -12.82 -20.02 2.13
CA LEU A 456 -13.06 -19.25 3.36
C LEU A 456 -14.21 -18.25 3.23
N THR A 457 -14.41 -17.73 2.02
CA THR A 457 -15.44 -16.76 1.67
C THR A 457 -16.36 -17.32 0.59
N VAL A 458 -17.58 -16.82 0.56
CA VAL A 458 -18.55 -17.13 -0.49
C VAL A 458 -18.03 -16.48 -1.78
N ILE A 459 -17.66 -17.30 -2.75
CA ILE A 459 -17.19 -16.88 -4.06
C ILE A 459 -18.18 -17.39 -5.10
N VAL A 460 -18.73 -16.49 -5.90
CA VAL A 460 -19.69 -16.84 -6.95
C VAL A 460 -19.04 -16.70 -8.31
N GLY A 461 -18.73 -17.83 -8.95
CA GLY A 461 -17.88 -17.90 -10.13
C GLY A 461 -16.46 -17.45 -9.77
N THR A 462 -16.09 -16.26 -10.22
CA THR A 462 -14.79 -15.63 -9.94
C THR A 462 -14.89 -14.45 -8.95
N VAL A 463 -16.10 -14.13 -8.47
CA VAL A 463 -16.36 -12.94 -7.67
C VAL A 463 -16.40 -13.29 -6.18
N ASP A 464 -15.37 -12.91 -5.44
CA ASP A 464 -15.34 -13.01 -3.98
C ASP A 464 -16.24 -11.95 -3.33
N THR A 465 -17.15 -12.39 -2.48
CA THR A 465 -18.10 -11.52 -1.76
C THR A 465 -17.50 -10.93 -0.48
N GLY A 466 -16.42 -11.53 0.04
CA GLY A 466 -15.89 -11.31 1.38
C GLY A 466 -16.85 -11.73 2.51
N VAL A 467 -17.94 -12.43 2.19
CA VAL A 467 -18.86 -12.99 3.19
C VAL A 467 -18.28 -14.32 3.66
N PRO A 468 -18.18 -14.58 4.97
CA PRO A 468 -17.70 -15.87 5.47
C PRO A 468 -18.51 -17.05 4.92
N ASN A 469 -17.85 -18.10 4.44
CA ASN A 469 -18.50 -19.29 3.93
C ASN A 469 -18.94 -20.22 5.08
N ARG A 470 -20.02 -19.83 5.78
CA ARG A 470 -20.46 -20.51 7.00
C ARG A 470 -21.08 -21.88 6.71
N ILE A 471 -20.90 -22.83 7.63
CA ILE A 471 -21.70 -24.07 7.65
C ILE A 471 -23.15 -23.72 8.03
N THR A 472 -24.10 -24.24 7.27
CA THR A 472 -25.54 -23.99 7.47
C THR A 472 -26.19 -25.12 8.26
N GLY A 473 -27.48 -25.00 8.59
CA GLY A 473 -28.21 -26.03 9.34
C GLY A 473 -28.32 -27.39 8.65
N ASN A 474 -28.09 -27.48 7.34
CA ASN A 474 -28.01 -28.76 6.61
C ASN A 474 -26.58 -29.35 6.57
N ARG A 475 -25.63 -28.66 7.21
CA ARG A 475 -24.21 -28.99 7.33
C ARG A 475 -23.39 -28.85 6.04
N CYS A 476 -23.95 -28.24 4.99
CA CYS A 476 -23.19 -27.72 3.86
C CYS A 476 -22.74 -26.31 4.12
N THR A 477 -21.67 -25.86 3.45
CA THR A 477 -21.27 -24.46 3.43
C THR A 477 -22.26 -23.63 2.60
N ILE A 478 -22.24 -22.31 2.76
CA ILE A 478 -23.09 -21.42 1.93
C ILE A 478 -22.76 -21.64 0.45
N ASN A 479 -21.47 -21.68 0.09
CA ASN A 479 -21.04 -21.78 -1.30
C ASN A 479 -21.45 -23.10 -1.94
N GLU A 480 -21.41 -24.21 -1.19
CA GLU A 480 -21.91 -25.52 -1.63
C GLU A 480 -23.43 -25.51 -1.96
N LEU A 481 -24.19 -24.54 -1.45
CA LEU A 481 -25.62 -24.35 -1.76
C LEU A 481 -25.88 -23.35 -2.89
N ILE A 482 -24.91 -22.48 -3.21
CA ILE A 482 -25.03 -21.53 -4.32
C ILE A 482 -25.05 -22.28 -5.66
N GLU A 483 -24.41 -23.45 -5.72
CA GLU A 483 -24.31 -24.28 -6.92
C GLU A 483 -23.72 -23.50 -8.10
N ASP A 484 -22.63 -22.75 -7.88
CA ASP A 484 -22.05 -21.85 -8.91
C ASP A 484 -21.25 -22.60 -9.98
N GLU A 485 -20.98 -23.88 -9.78
CA GLU A 485 -20.25 -24.75 -10.71
C GLU A 485 -21.16 -25.62 -11.57
N LYS A 486 -22.43 -25.74 -11.20
CA LYS A 486 -23.47 -26.43 -11.96
C LYS A 486 -23.71 -25.84 -13.34
N ASP A 487 -24.12 -26.69 -14.26
CA ASP A 487 -24.64 -26.27 -15.56
C ASP A 487 -26.01 -25.58 -15.41
N TRP A 488 -26.02 -24.27 -15.61
CA TRP A 488 -27.21 -23.42 -15.58
C TRP A 488 -27.63 -23.01 -16.99
N SER A 489 -28.73 -23.59 -17.47
CA SER A 489 -29.31 -23.26 -18.80
C SER A 489 -29.68 -21.79 -19.03
N SER A 490 -29.76 -20.96 -17.98
CA SER A 490 -29.81 -19.50 -18.13
C SER A 490 -29.41 -18.75 -16.85
N HIS A 491 -28.87 -17.55 -17.01
CA HIS A 491 -28.50 -16.65 -15.93
C HIS A 491 -29.69 -16.32 -15.02
N ALA A 492 -30.89 -16.19 -15.61
CA ALA A 492 -32.11 -15.94 -14.84
C ALA A 492 -32.48 -17.10 -13.91
N LEU A 493 -32.26 -18.36 -14.34
CA LEU A 493 -32.48 -19.53 -13.50
C LEU A 493 -31.46 -19.62 -12.37
N PHE A 494 -30.19 -19.34 -12.67
CA PHE A 494 -29.14 -19.25 -11.66
C PHE A 494 -29.47 -18.21 -10.60
N LEU A 495 -29.77 -16.96 -11.01
CA LEU A 495 -30.12 -15.89 -10.06
C LEU A 495 -31.36 -16.25 -9.23
N LYS A 496 -32.37 -16.90 -9.82
CA LYS A 496 -33.56 -17.35 -9.10
C LYS A 496 -33.23 -18.42 -8.04
N HIS A 497 -32.29 -19.31 -8.32
CA HIS A 497 -31.81 -20.29 -7.35
C HIS A 497 -31.06 -19.60 -6.21
N VAL A 498 -30.10 -18.75 -6.53
CA VAL A 498 -29.32 -18.00 -5.52
C VAL A 498 -30.25 -17.20 -4.61
N ASP A 499 -31.22 -16.47 -5.17
CA ASP A 499 -32.19 -15.68 -4.38
C ASP A 499 -32.95 -16.57 -3.38
N LYS A 500 -33.43 -17.75 -3.83
CA LYS A 500 -34.13 -18.71 -2.98
C LYS A 500 -33.24 -19.28 -1.86
N VAL A 501 -31.97 -19.55 -2.16
CA VAL A 501 -30.99 -20.02 -1.16
C VAL A 501 -30.75 -18.93 -0.13
N LEU A 502 -30.48 -17.70 -0.57
CA LEU A 502 -30.18 -16.57 0.30
C LEU A 502 -31.39 -16.17 1.17
N ASP A 503 -32.60 -16.21 0.64
CA ASP A 503 -33.84 -15.99 1.43
C ASP A 503 -33.95 -16.98 2.58
N LYS A 504 -33.65 -18.26 2.33
CA LYS A 504 -33.66 -19.29 3.36
C LYS A 504 -32.56 -19.05 4.39
N LEU A 505 -31.34 -18.75 3.96
CA LEU A 505 -30.21 -18.48 4.86
C LEU A 505 -30.45 -17.25 5.73
N LEU A 506 -31.10 -16.22 5.19
CA LEU A 506 -31.52 -15.03 5.93
C LEU A 506 -32.59 -15.36 6.98
N ALA A 507 -33.59 -16.15 6.61
CA ALA A 507 -34.64 -16.60 7.52
C ALA A 507 -34.08 -17.49 8.67
N ASP A 508 -33.09 -18.32 8.36
CA ASP A 508 -32.41 -19.19 9.33
C ASP A 508 -31.36 -18.42 10.17
N GLY A 509 -31.12 -17.13 9.88
CA GLY A 509 -30.16 -16.28 10.60
C GLY A 509 -28.68 -16.61 10.31
N VAL A 510 -28.39 -17.37 9.26
CA VAL A 510 -27.02 -17.76 8.86
C VAL A 510 -26.29 -16.59 8.18
N ILE A 511 -27.04 -15.74 7.48
CA ILE A 511 -26.55 -14.50 6.88
C ILE A 511 -27.44 -13.32 7.28
N ASP A 512 -26.89 -12.12 7.26
CA ASP A 512 -27.67 -10.89 7.43
C ASP A 512 -28.14 -10.26 6.09
N ALA A 513 -28.97 -9.22 6.17
CA ALA A 513 -29.50 -8.54 4.99
C ALA A 513 -28.42 -7.83 4.13
N ARG A 514 -27.27 -7.48 4.70
CA ARG A 514 -26.13 -6.91 3.98
C ARG A 514 -25.37 -8.01 3.23
N GLU A 515 -25.12 -9.13 3.89
CA GLU A 515 -24.47 -10.30 3.31
C GLU A 515 -25.29 -10.90 2.17
N HIS A 516 -26.61 -11.03 2.34
CA HIS A 516 -27.53 -11.40 1.26
C HIS A 516 -27.33 -10.53 0.02
N LYS A 517 -27.30 -9.20 0.19
CA LYS A 517 -27.11 -8.26 -0.94
C LYS A 517 -25.75 -8.41 -1.60
N LYS A 518 -24.69 -8.69 -0.83
CA LYS A 518 -23.35 -8.92 -1.36
C LYS A 518 -23.30 -10.18 -2.22
N ILE A 519 -23.78 -11.31 -1.69
CA ILE A 519 -23.76 -12.58 -2.41
C ILE A 519 -24.61 -12.50 -3.67
N TYR A 520 -25.82 -11.93 -3.59
CA TYR A 520 -26.68 -11.76 -4.75
C TYR A 520 -26.08 -10.81 -5.81
N ARG A 521 -25.33 -9.78 -5.39
CA ARG A 521 -24.59 -8.92 -6.32
C ARG A 521 -23.47 -9.68 -7.02
N ALA A 522 -22.70 -10.50 -6.30
CA ALA A 522 -21.67 -11.34 -6.89
C ALA A 522 -22.28 -12.33 -7.91
N ALA A 523 -23.43 -12.93 -7.59
CA ALA A 523 -24.15 -13.80 -8.52
C ALA A 523 -24.60 -13.07 -9.80
N LYS A 524 -24.96 -11.79 -9.73
CA LYS A 524 -25.24 -10.98 -10.92
C LYS A 524 -24.00 -10.67 -11.75
N GLN A 525 -22.84 -10.58 -11.11
CA GLN A 525 -21.57 -10.22 -11.76
C GLN A 525 -20.82 -11.44 -12.29
N SER A 526 -21.13 -12.65 -11.81
CA SER A 526 -20.40 -13.88 -12.12
C SER A 526 -20.51 -14.32 -13.58
N GLY A 527 -21.56 -13.90 -14.29
CA GLY A 527 -21.83 -14.30 -15.66
C GLY A 527 -22.28 -15.75 -15.85
N ILE A 528 -22.53 -16.48 -14.76
CA ILE A 528 -22.96 -17.89 -14.79
C ILE A 528 -24.31 -18.04 -15.51
N GLY A 529 -24.39 -18.94 -16.49
CA GLY A 529 -25.59 -19.16 -17.30
C GLY A 529 -25.87 -18.09 -18.36
N ASN A 530 -24.92 -17.19 -18.63
CA ASN A 530 -25.02 -16.31 -19.81
C ASN A 530 -24.88 -17.12 -21.11
N PRO A 531 -25.46 -16.66 -22.24
CA PRO A 531 -25.30 -17.33 -23.53
C PRO A 531 -23.81 -17.47 -23.92
N GLY A 532 -23.37 -18.67 -24.28
CA GLY A 532 -21.98 -19.02 -24.56
C GLY A 532 -21.19 -19.48 -23.33
N GLN A 533 -21.80 -19.54 -22.15
CA GLN A 533 -21.25 -20.12 -20.90
C GLN A 533 -22.06 -21.36 -20.52
N ASP A 534 -22.29 -22.22 -21.51
CA ASP A 534 -23.34 -23.26 -21.51
C ASP A 534 -22.85 -24.60 -20.93
N GLU A 535 -21.61 -24.66 -20.45
CA GLU A 535 -21.06 -25.85 -19.84
C GLU A 535 -20.50 -25.50 -18.46
N GLY A 536 -21.21 -25.92 -17.41
CA GLY A 536 -20.68 -25.94 -16.04
C GLY A 536 -19.50 -26.92 -15.92
N TYR A 537 -19.00 -27.10 -14.69
CA TYR A 537 -17.92 -28.06 -14.46
C TYR A 537 -18.42 -29.50 -14.69
N LYS A 538 -17.67 -30.23 -15.51
CA LYS A 538 -17.86 -31.66 -15.76
C LYS A 538 -16.89 -32.46 -14.90
N LYS A 539 -17.41 -33.43 -14.12
CA LYS A 539 -16.58 -34.30 -13.28
C LYS A 539 -15.77 -35.28 -14.13
N LEU A 540 -14.45 -35.22 -14.01
CA LEU A 540 -13.53 -36.24 -14.53
C LEU A 540 -13.42 -37.43 -13.55
N PHE A 541 -13.59 -37.13 -12.26
CA PHE A 541 -13.66 -38.11 -11.18
C PHE A 541 -14.74 -37.67 -10.18
N ASP A 542 -15.74 -38.52 -9.98
CA ASP A 542 -16.91 -38.28 -9.11
C ASP A 542 -16.88 -39.10 -7.82
N GLY A 543 -15.75 -39.71 -7.50
CA GLY A 543 -15.59 -40.59 -6.34
C GLY A 543 -16.06 -42.03 -6.53
N THR A 544 -16.61 -42.37 -7.70
CA THR A 544 -17.06 -43.74 -7.97
C THR A 544 -15.98 -44.59 -8.65
N ALA A 545 -16.08 -45.91 -8.47
CA ALA A 545 -15.25 -46.85 -9.22
C ALA A 545 -15.40 -46.72 -10.74
N ALA A 546 -16.59 -46.33 -11.21
CA ALA A 546 -16.88 -46.17 -12.64
C ALA A 546 -16.15 -44.95 -13.24
N SER A 547 -16.05 -43.84 -12.51
CA SER A 547 -15.24 -42.70 -12.98
C SER A 547 -13.75 -42.97 -12.82
N PHE A 548 -13.32 -43.61 -11.72
CA PHE A 548 -11.92 -43.99 -11.52
C PHE A 548 -11.38 -44.92 -12.61
N ALA A 549 -12.19 -45.87 -13.09
CA ALA A 549 -11.80 -46.79 -14.17
C ALA A 549 -11.51 -46.11 -15.52
N LYS A 550 -11.86 -44.83 -15.69
CA LYS A 550 -11.54 -44.03 -16.87
C LYS A 550 -10.12 -43.46 -16.84
N TRP A 551 -9.45 -43.50 -15.68
CA TRP A 551 -8.08 -43.05 -15.49
C TRP A 551 -7.10 -44.19 -15.69
N GLN A 552 -5.90 -43.88 -16.17
CA GLN A 552 -4.86 -44.86 -16.43
C GLN A 552 -3.61 -44.51 -15.63
N GLN A 553 -3.07 -45.48 -14.89
CA GLN A 553 -1.75 -45.36 -14.27
C GLN A 553 -0.66 -45.73 -15.29
N VAL A 554 0.40 -44.92 -15.36
CA VAL A 554 1.64 -45.20 -16.10
C VAL A 554 2.85 -44.93 -15.21
N GLY A 555 4.00 -45.53 -15.54
CA GLY A 555 5.21 -45.47 -14.71
C GLY A 555 5.10 -46.30 -13.43
N GLY A 556 5.86 -45.90 -12.41
CA GLY A 556 5.83 -46.51 -11.07
C GLY A 556 4.65 -46.05 -10.21
N GLY A 557 4.56 -46.58 -8.98
CA GLY A 557 3.52 -46.20 -8.04
C GLY A 557 2.09 -46.58 -8.48
N ARG A 558 1.09 -46.13 -7.70
CA ARG A 558 -0.34 -46.23 -8.06
C ARG A 558 -1.20 -45.33 -7.18
N PHE A 559 -2.41 -45.01 -7.64
CA PHE A 559 -3.52 -44.56 -6.81
C PHE A 559 -4.50 -45.69 -6.51
N GLY A 560 -5.18 -45.62 -5.36
CA GLY A 560 -6.31 -46.48 -4.98
C GLY A 560 -7.54 -45.66 -4.60
N LEU A 561 -8.73 -46.20 -4.87
CA LEU A 561 -10.01 -45.60 -4.48
C LEU A 561 -10.35 -45.94 -3.02
N ASN A 562 -10.71 -44.93 -2.25
CA ASN A 562 -11.11 -45.05 -0.85
C ASN A 562 -12.64 -45.11 -0.68
N ALA A 563 -13.08 -45.50 0.51
CA ALA A 563 -14.50 -45.57 0.86
C ALA A 563 -15.18 -44.19 0.88
N ASP A 564 -14.43 -43.13 1.18
CA ASP A 564 -14.92 -41.73 1.19
C ASP A 564 -14.98 -41.11 -0.22
N GLY A 565 -14.69 -41.87 -1.27
CA GLY A 565 -14.68 -41.41 -2.65
C GLY A 565 -13.43 -40.63 -3.05
N SER A 566 -12.43 -40.49 -2.19
CA SER A 566 -11.13 -39.95 -2.59
C SER A 566 -10.25 -41.02 -3.23
N ILE A 567 -9.21 -40.60 -3.96
CA ILE A 567 -8.12 -41.47 -4.43
C ILE A 567 -6.82 -41.09 -3.73
N THR A 568 -6.05 -42.08 -3.25
CA THR A 568 -4.80 -41.83 -2.51
C THR A 568 -3.63 -42.56 -3.17
N SER A 569 -2.47 -41.92 -3.25
CA SER A 569 -1.24 -42.55 -3.73
C SER A 569 -0.77 -43.65 -2.77
N SER A 570 -0.16 -44.70 -3.30
CA SER A 570 0.11 -45.92 -2.53
C SER A 570 1.30 -45.79 -1.59
N THR A 571 1.12 -46.24 -0.34
CA THR A 571 2.19 -46.42 0.65
C THR A 571 3.04 -47.68 0.43
N THR A 572 2.68 -48.54 -0.51
CA THR A 572 3.28 -49.89 -0.67
C THR A 572 3.78 -50.21 -2.07
N VAL A 573 3.35 -49.45 -3.09
CA VAL A 573 3.85 -49.60 -4.45
C VAL A 573 4.74 -48.42 -4.76
N ASP A 574 6.03 -48.69 -4.94
CA ASP A 574 7.06 -47.68 -5.11
C ASP A 574 7.26 -47.27 -6.57
N GLY A 575 7.98 -46.16 -6.74
CA GLY A 575 8.37 -45.60 -8.04
C GLY A 575 7.54 -44.39 -8.45
N MET A 576 8.19 -43.53 -9.22
CA MET A 576 7.58 -42.33 -9.79
C MET A 576 6.71 -42.69 -10.99
N GLY A 577 5.49 -42.13 -11.03
CA GLY A 577 4.55 -42.35 -12.13
C GLY A 577 3.46 -41.29 -12.20
N MET A 578 2.43 -41.60 -12.99
CA MET A 578 1.38 -40.67 -13.34
C MET A 578 0.04 -41.38 -13.46
N LEU A 579 -0.98 -40.86 -12.78
CA LEU A 579 -2.37 -41.21 -13.06
C LEU A 579 -2.95 -40.16 -14.00
N TRP A 580 -3.17 -40.51 -15.27
CA TRP A 580 -3.66 -39.57 -16.27
C TRP A 580 -5.04 -39.93 -16.80
N PHE A 581 -5.73 -38.93 -17.36
CA PHE A 581 -7.05 -39.09 -17.94
C PHE A 581 -6.98 -39.19 -19.48
N PRO A 582 -7.03 -40.40 -20.06
CA PRO A 582 -6.94 -40.61 -21.52
C PRO A 582 -8.19 -40.22 -22.30
N GLY A 583 -9.29 -39.84 -21.63
CA GLY A 583 -10.59 -39.72 -22.27
C GLY A 583 -10.67 -38.68 -23.38
N ARG A 584 -9.90 -37.57 -23.28
CA ARG A 584 -9.78 -36.52 -24.30
C ARG A 584 -8.70 -35.50 -23.95
N GLN A 585 -8.32 -34.70 -24.94
CA GLN A 585 -7.53 -33.48 -24.76
C GLN A 585 -8.42 -32.27 -24.44
N TYR A 586 -7.84 -31.29 -23.76
CA TYR A 586 -8.47 -30.01 -23.41
C TYR A 586 -7.63 -28.86 -23.95
N GLY A 587 -8.31 -27.91 -24.61
CA GLY A 587 -7.75 -26.64 -25.07
C GLY A 587 -7.70 -25.65 -23.91
N ASP A 588 -8.47 -24.57 -23.99
CA ASP A 588 -8.62 -23.64 -22.88
C ASP A 588 -9.58 -24.20 -21.83
N PHE A 589 -9.17 -24.15 -20.56
CA PHE A 589 -9.94 -24.75 -19.48
C PHE A 589 -9.66 -24.14 -18.10
N SER A 590 -10.60 -24.34 -17.18
CA SER A 590 -10.36 -24.32 -15.75
C SER A 590 -10.50 -25.74 -15.19
N LEU A 591 -9.41 -26.26 -14.62
CA LEU A 591 -9.35 -27.54 -13.91
C LEU A 591 -9.44 -27.25 -12.42
N LYS A 592 -10.43 -27.82 -11.75
CA LYS A 592 -10.58 -27.79 -10.29
C LYS A 592 -10.44 -29.18 -9.70
N LEU A 593 -9.79 -29.28 -8.56
CA LEU A 593 -9.71 -30.48 -7.76
C LEU A 593 -9.45 -30.12 -6.30
N GLN A 594 -9.66 -31.09 -5.40
CA GLN A 594 -9.19 -30.99 -4.03
C GLN A 594 -8.04 -31.94 -3.78
N TRP A 595 -7.05 -31.51 -3.02
CA TRP A 595 -5.94 -32.35 -2.58
C TRP A 595 -5.69 -32.27 -1.07
N ARG A 596 -5.14 -33.33 -0.49
CA ARG A 596 -4.78 -33.42 0.94
C ARG A 596 -3.44 -34.13 1.09
N ASP A 597 -2.54 -33.53 1.89
CA ASP A 597 -1.27 -34.14 2.28
C ASP A 597 -1.53 -35.20 3.36
N ASP A 598 -1.35 -36.47 2.97
CA ASP A 598 -1.54 -37.67 3.79
C ASP A 598 -0.22 -38.42 4.04
N ALA A 599 0.93 -37.76 3.83
CA ALA A 599 2.24 -38.38 4.04
C ALA A 599 2.32 -39.04 5.43
N PRO A 600 3.03 -40.16 5.62
CA PRO A 600 3.18 -40.75 6.95
C PRO A 600 4.02 -39.85 7.86
N GLY A 601 3.73 -39.90 9.17
CA GLY A 601 4.50 -39.20 10.20
C GLY A 601 4.47 -37.68 10.06
N THR A 602 5.62 -37.03 10.24
CA THR A 602 5.78 -35.56 10.20
C THR A 602 6.25 -35.03 8.85
N GLY A 603 6.45 -35.89 7.84
CA GLY A 603 6.83 -35.45 6.49
C GLY A 603 5.69 -34.74 5.77
N ASN A 604 5.99 -34.03 4.69
CA ASN A 604 4.99 -33.51 3.75
C ASN A 604 5.12 -34.21 2.41
N ALA A 605 3.99 -34.48 1.77
CA ALA A 605 3.95 -35.11 0.46
C ALA A 605 4.49 -34.17 -0.62
N ASN A 606 5.28 -34.74 -1.54
CA ASN A 606 5.59 -34.15 -2.83
C ASN A 606 4.64 -34.71 -3.91
N GLY A 607 3.93 -33.84 -4.62
CA GLY A 607 3.06 -34.22 -5.71
C GLY A 607 2.94 -33.11 -6.74
N GLY A 608 2.13 -33.32 -7.77
CA GLY A 608 1.93 -32.33 -8.82
C GLY A 608 0.76 -32.67 -9.71
N VAL A 609 0.17 -31.62 -10.30
CA VAL A 609 -0.88 -31.72 -11.32
C VAL A 609 -0.27 -31.36 -12.66
N PHE A 610 -0.33 -32.28 -13.61
CA PHE A 610 0.23 -32.12 -14.94
C PHE A 610 -0.87 -31.69 -15.92
N VAL A 611 -0.56 -30.70 -16.74
CA VAL A 611 -1.48 -30.14 -17.73
C VAL A 611 -0.81 -29.93 -19.09
N ARG A 612 -1.62 -29.98 -20.15
CA ARG A 612 -1.24 -29.69 -21.54
C ARG A 612 -0.08 -30.55 -22.08
N PHE A 613 0.11 -31.75 -21.56
CA PHE A 613 1.05 -32.72 -22.14
C PHE A 613 0.43 -33.51 -23.31
N PRO A 614 1.25 -34.00 -24.26
CA PRO A 614 0.79 -34.84 -25.37
C PRO A 614 0.43 -36.26 -24.90
N ASN A 615 -0.04 -37.12 -25.80
CA ASN A 615 -0.37 -38.50 -25.44
C ASN A 615 0.88 -39.24 -24.94
N VAL A 616 0.81 -39.77 -23.71
CA VAL A 616 1.94 -40.46 -23.06
C VAL A 616 2.42 -41.72 -23.79
N HIS A 617 1.61 -42.29 -24.69
CA HIS A 617 1.98 -43.48 -25.47
C HIS A 617 2.46 -43.17 -26.88
N ASP A 618 2.33 -41.92 -27.36
CA ASP A 618 2.65 -41.52 -28.75
C ASP A 618 3.91 -40.64 -28.84
N ASN A 619 4.91 -40.89 -27.98
CA ASN A 619 6.16 -40.12 -27.94
C ASN A 619 7.39 -41.04 -28.06
N PRO A 620 7.87 -41.34 -29.29
CA PRO A 620 8.91 -42.35 -29.52
C PRO A 620 10.29 -41.95 -28.95
N GLU A 621 10.53 -40.66 -28.72
CA GLU A 621 11.77 -40.14 -28.15
C GLU A 621 11.85 -40.32 -26.62
N GLU A 622 10.71 -40.59 -25.96
CA GLU A 622 10.63 -40.81 -24.52
C GLU A 622 9.97 -42.17 -24.21
N SER A 623 10.82 -43.17 -23.95
CA SER A 623 10.38 -44.55 -23.65
C SER A 623 9.56 -44.68 -22.36
N ARG A 624 9.61 -43.67 -21.48
CA ARG A 624 8.93 -43.67 -20.18
C ARG A 624 7.67 -42.81 -20.25
N PRO A 625 6.47 -43.41 -20.30
CA PRO A 625 5.23 -42.66 -20.51
C PRO A 625 4.99 -41.57 -19.45
N GLU A 626 5.40 -41.78 -18.20
CA GLU A 626 5.30 -40.76 -17.15
C GLU A 626 6.20 -39.55 -17.42
N TRP A 627 7.34 -39.73 -18.10
CA TRP A 627 8.24 -38.63 -18.45
C TRP A 627 7.77 -37.80 -19.63
N VAL A 628 6.85 -38.33 -20.44
CA VAL A 628 6.20 -37.54 -21.49
C VAL A 628 5.45 -36.36 -20.86
N ALA A 629 4.71 -36.61 -19.78
CA ALA A 629 4.02 -35.54 -19.05
C ALA A 629 5.01 -34.57 -18.39
N ILE A 630 6.13 -35.08 -17.85
CA ILE A 630 7.15 -34.27 -17.15
C ILE A 630 7.94 -33.36 -18.11
N LYS A 631 8.31 -33.88 -19.28
CA LYS A 631 9.11 -33.14 -20.26
C LYS A 631 8.29 -32.25 -21.18
N TYR A 632 7.05 -32.65 -21.50
CA TYR A 632 6.26 -32.00 -22.54
C TYR A 632 4.93 -31.43 -22.02
N GLY A 633 4.68 -31.50 -20.72
CA GLY A 633 3.63 -30.74 -20.04
C GLY A 633 4.18 -29.79 -19.00
N HIS A 634 3.27 -29.04 -18.38
CA HIS A 634 3.58 -28.23 -17.21
C HIS A 634 3.13 -28.95 -15.95
N GLU A 635 4.03 -29.04 -14.97
CA GLU A 635 3.75 -29.49 -13.62
C GLU A 635 3.38 -28.29 -12.76
N VAL A 636 2.14 -28.29 -12.27
CA VAL A 636 1.72 -27.37 -11.23
C VAL A 636 1.99 -28.04 -9.88
N GLN A 637 2.99 -27.52 -9.17
CA GLN A 637 3.58 -28.15 -7.99
C GLN A 637 2.61 -28.26 -6.81
N ILE A 638 2.72 -29.34 -6.03
CA ILE A 638 2.12 -29.50 -4.70
C ILE A 638 3.22 -29.95 -3.73
N LEU A 639 3.74 -29.00 -2.95
CA LEU A 639 4.78 -29.25 -1.95
C LEU A 639 4.76 -28.15 -0.88
N ASP A 640 4.26 -28.50 0.31
CA ASP A 640 4.20 -27.62 1.49
C ASP A 640 5.32 -27.94 2.51
N LYS A 641 6.41 -28.55 2.05
CA LYS A 641 7.54 -28.93 2.91
C LYS A 641 8.47 -27.73 3.18
N PRO A 642 8.81 -27.43 4.45
CA PRO A 642 9.81 -26.41 4.80
C PRO A 642 11.24 -26.95 4.65
N ASP A 643 11.61 -27.31 3.43
CA ASP A 643 12.94 -27.79 3.05
C ASP A 643 13.61 -26.89 2.00
N GLY A 644 14.77 -27.33 1.50
CA GLY A 644 15.56 -26.61 0.52
C GLY A 644 15.02 -26.62 -0.91
N ASP A 645 13.91 -27.32 -1.20
CA ASP A 645 13.30 -27.25 -2.53
C ASP A 645 12.78 -25.82 -2.78
N MET A 646 13.10 -25.27 -3.94
CA MET A 646 12.75 -23.88 -4.26
C MET A 646 11.33 -23.72 -4.80
N TYR A 647 10.72 -24.80 -5.31
CA TYR A 647 9.38 -24.80 -5.91
C TYR A 647 8.36 -25.37 -4.93
N LYS A 648 7.53 -24.49 -4.38
CA LYS A 648 6.42 -24.86 -3.49
C LYS A 648 5.09 -24.88 -4.22
N THR A 649 4.05 -25.30 -3.51
CA THR A 649 2.68 -25.36 -4.03
C THR A 649 2.31 -24.07 -4.79
N GLY A 650 1.79 -24.23 -6.01
CA GLY A 650 1.44 -23.12 -6.91
C GLY A 650 2.48 -22.79 -7.98
N SER A 651 3.72 -23.27 -7.83
CA SER A 651 4.78 -23.05 -8.83
C SER A 651 4.47 -23.78 -10.15
N ILE A 652 4.90 -23.22 -11.27
CA ILE A 652 5.11 -23.97 -12.51
C ILE A 652 6.51 -24.57 -12.42
N TYR A 653 6.58 -25.86 -12.07
CA TYR A 653 7.83 -26.48 -11.66
C TYR A 653 8.88 -26.39 -12.79
N GLY A 654 10.03 -25.80 -12.45
CA GLY A 654 11.12 -25.56 -13.39
C GLY A 654 11.06 -24.24 -14.17
N PHE A 655 9.97 -23.49 -14.13
CA PHE A 655 9.83 -22.27 -14.95
C PHE A 655 9.47 -21.03 -14.14
N ASP A 656 8.61 -21.18 -13.13
CA ASP A 656 8.15 -20.05 -12.36
C ASP A 656 7.85 -20.42 -10.90
N ARG A 657 8.42 -19.66 -9.99
CA ARG A 657 8.67 -20.08 -8.61
C ARG A 657 7.75 -19.37 -7.63
N ILE A 658 7.05 -20.17 -6.84
CA ILE A 658 6.46 -19.77 -5.56
C ILE A 658 7.26 -20.37 -4.41
N GLY A 659 7.71 -19.50 -3.49
CA GLY A 659 8.33 -19.91 -2.24
C GLY A 659 7.30 -20.27 -1.15
N LEU A 660 7.75 -20.86 -0.04
CA LEU A 660 6.86 -21.39 1.00
C LEU A 660 5.92 -20.33 1.59
N ALA A 661 6.40 -19.10 1.75
CA ALA A 661 5.59 -17.98 2.24
C ALA A 661 4.44 -17.59 1.28
N GLY A 662 4.63 -17.80 -0.02
CA GLY A 662 3.62 -17.53 -1.05
C GLY A 662 2.73 -18.73 -1.36
N ALA A 663 3.06 -19.93 -0.87
CA ALA A 663 2.37 -21.18 -1.21
C ALA A 663 0.98 -21.32 -0.55
N GLY A 664 0.62 -20.43 0.37
CA GLY A 664 -0.64 -20.49 1.11
C GLY A 664 -0.77 -21.75 1.97
N VAL A 665 0.33 -22.18 2.62
CA VAL A 665 0.43 -23.45 3.36
C VAL A 665 -0.72 -23.63 4.34
N THR A 666 -1.41 -24.77 4.23
CA THR A 666 -2.39 -25.25 5.20
C THR A 666 -1.80 -26.34 6.08
N PRO A 667 -2.34 -26.57 7.29
CA PRO A 667 -1.95 -27.72 8.09
C PRO A 667 -2.08 -29.03 7.31
N LYS A 668 -1.15 -29.96 7.54
CA LYS A 668 -1.19 -31.31 6.99
C LYS A 668 -2.51 -32.01 7.35
N GLY A 669 -3.06 -32.81 6.43
CA GLY A 669 -4.37 -33.45 6.59
C GLY A 669 -5.57 -32.53 6.33
N THR A 670 -5.34 -31.30 5.85
CA THR A 670 -6.39 -30.37 5.42
C THR A 670 -6.65 -30.53 3.92
N TRP A 671 -7.92 -30.55 3.51
CA TRP A 671 -8.28 -30.48 2.09
C TRP A 671 -8.03 -29.07 1.56
N ASN A 672 -7.47 -28.99 0.36
CA ASN A 672 -7.17 -27.75 -0.34
C ASN A 672 -7.88 -27.73 -1.67
N ASP A 673 -8.68 -26.70 -1.93
CA ASP A 673 -9.20 -26.40 -3.25
C ASP A 673 -8.06 -25.89 -4.13
N TYR A 674 -7.91 -26.48 -5.31
CA TYR A 674 -6.88 -26.12 -6.27
C TYR A 674 -7.52 -25.88 -7.64
N GLU A 675 -7.24 -24.71 -8.21
CA GLU A 675 -7.73 -24.33 -9.53
C GLU A 675 -6.56 -23.97 -10.43
N ILE A 676 -6.52 -24.60 -11.61
CA ILE A 676 -5.53 -24.34 -12.66
C ILE A 676 -6.31 -23.88 -13.88
N ARG A 677 -6.17 -22.59 -14.21
CA ARG A 677 -6.74 -22.02 -15.44
C ARG A 677 -5.67 -21.96 -16.51
N VAL A 678 -6.01 -22.44 -17.69
CA VAL A 678 -5.17 -22.35 -18.88
C VAL A 678 -5.99 -21.71 -19.99
N VAL A 679 -5.57 -20.51 -20.40
CA VAL A 679 -6.17 -19.78 -21.53
C VAL A 679 -5.05 -19.42 -22.48
N ASP A 680 -5.14 -19.87 -23.72
CA ASP A 680 -4.06 -19.84 -24.70
C ASP A 680 -2.76 -20.50 -24.20
N GLN A 681 -1.83 -19.69 -23.69
CA GLN A 681 -0.54 -20.08 -23.12
C GLN A 681 -0.28 -19.40 -21.77
N HIS A 682 -1.33 -18.81 -21.19
CA HIS A 682 -1.33 -18.19 -19.88
C HIS A 682 -1.92 -19.15 -18.84
N TYR A 683 -1.24 -19.28 -17.71
CA TYR A 683 -1.57 -20.19 -16.62
C TYR A 683 -1.82 -19.38 -15.35
N SER A 684 -3.00 -19.51 -14.75
CA SER A 684 -3.32 -18.87 -13.47
C SER A 684 -3.68 -19.94 -12.43
N ILE A 685 -2.96 -19.96 -11.31
CA ILE A 685 -3.02 -21.03 -10.31
C ILE A 685 -3.57 -20.46 -9.02
N TYR A 686 -4.63 -21.08 -8.50
CA TYR A 686 -5.29 -20.66 -7.27
C TYR A 686 -5.31 -21.79 -6.24
N ARG A 687 -5.17 -21.41 -4.98
CA ARG A 687 -5.39 -22.28 -3.82
C ARG A 687 -6.44 -21.65 -2.93
N ASN A 688 -7.48 -22.41 -2.58
CA ASN A 688 -8.56 -21.96 -1.71
C ASN A 688 -9.19 -20.63 -2.18
N GLY A 689 -9.27 -20.42 -3.49
CA GLY A 689 -9.78 -19.20 -4.12
C GLY A 689 -8.79 -18.03 -4.22
N VAL A 690 -7.59 -18.15 -3.65
CA VAL A 690 -6.54 -17.11 -3.71
C VAL A 690 -5.60 -17.40 -4.88
N LEU A 691 -5.36 -16.39 -5.72
CA LEU A 691 -4.37 -16.47 -6.79
C LEU A 691 -2.97 -16.61 -6.19
N LEU A 692 -2.30 -17.72 -6.48
CA LEU A 692 -0.93 -17.97 -6.05
C LEU A 692 0.07 -17.56 -7.12
N ASN A 693 -0.20 -17.88 -8.39
CA ASN A 693 0.75 -17.66 -9.46
C ASN A 693 0.10 -17.36 -10.82
N GLU A 694 0.80 -16.58 -11.65
CA GLU A 694 0.48 -16.30 -13.05
C GLU A 694 1.71 -16.50 -13.92
N PHE A 695 1.60 -17.37 -14.93
CA PHE A 695 2.72 -17.75 -15.78
C PHE A 695 2.34 -17.67 -17.27
N ASP A 696 3.13 -16.90 -18.01
CA ASP A 696 3.09 -16.89 -19.48
C ASP A 696 4.13 -17.86 -20.03
N ASN A 697 3.66 -18.91 -20.73
CA ASN A 697 4.50 -19.92 -21.36
C ASN A 697 5.16 -19.39 -22.65
N ASN A 698 5.98 -18.35 -22.53
CA ASN A 698 6.71 -17.68 -23.59
C ASN A 698 7.80 -18.55 -24.20
N ARG A 699 8.20 -18.28 -25.45
CA ARG A 699 9.26 -19.06 -26.13
C ARG A 699 10.62 -18.84 -25.47
N GLY A 700 11.50 -19.83 -25.55
CA GLY A 700 12.89 -19.72 -25.10
C GLY A 700 13.13 -19.70 -23.58
N GLN A 701 12.11 -19.96 -22.75
CA GLN A 701 12.31 -20.12 -21.31
C GLN A 701 12.88 -21.52 -21.03
N VAL A 702 13.89 -21.58 -20.17
CA VAL A 702 14.66 -22.78 -19.87
C VAL A 702 14.29 -23.30 -18.48
N PHE A 703 14.28 -24.62 -18.34
CA PHE A 703 14.01 -25.28 -17.06
C PHE A 703 15.12 -24.95 -16.04
N GLU A 704 14.75 -24.58 -14.82
CA GLU A 704 15.66 -24.24 -13.72
C GLU A 704 15.42 -25.17 -12.51
N PRO A 705 16.44 -25.81 -11.92
CA PRO A 705 17.83 -25.85 -12.38
C PRO A 705 17.97 -26.59 -13.71
N PRO A 706 18.97 -26.24 -14.56
CA PRO A 706 19.06 -26.76 -15.92
C PRO A 706 19.03 -28.29 -16.00
N ARG A 707 18.14 -28.81 -16.85
CA ARG A 707 18.04 -30.22 -17.22
C ARG A 707 18.45 -30.37 -18.68
N GLY A 708 19.51 -31.16 -18.94
CA GLY A 708 20.13 -31.21 -20.26
C GLY A 708 19.26 -31.81 -21.38
N ASP A 709 18.24 -32.59 -21.02
CA ASP A 709 17.26 -33.20 -21.93
C ASP A 709 15.87 -32.57 -21.85
N ASP A 710 15.75 -31.42 -21.18
CA ASP A 710 14.49 -30.69 -21.07
C ASP A 710 14.30 -29.74 -22.25
N PRO A 711 13.15 -29.79 -22.95
CA PRO A 711 12.94 -29.00 -24.16
C PRO A 711 12.58 -27.53 -23.87
N GLY A 712 12.59 -27.09 -22.60
CA GLY A 712 12.13 -25.78 -22.19
C GLY A 712 10.65 -25.55 -22.52
N THR A 713 10.24 -24.29 -22.53
CA THR A 713 8.85 -23.96 -22.85
C THR A 713 8.48 -24.23 -24.31
N ASP A 714 9.44 -24.19 -25.24
CA ASP A 714 9.17 -24.48 -26.66
C ASP A 714 8.65 -25.91 -26.90
N GLY A 715 9.05 -26.87 -26.07
CA GLY A 715 8.50 -28.24 -26.10
C GLY A 715 7.15 -28.44 -25.41
N ARG A 716 6.58 -27.37 -24.81
CA ARG A 716 5.36 -27.41 -23.98
C ARG A 716 4.23 -26.51 -24.50
N ARG A 717 4.36 -25.96 -25.70
CA ARG A 717 3.39 -24.98 -26.27
C ARG A 717 2.21 -25.62 -27.00
N TYR A 718 1.62 -26.68 -26.46
CA TYR A 718 0.46 -27.34 -27.08
C TYR A 718 -0.79 -26.47 -26.94
N SER A 719 -1.59 -26.37 -28.02
CA SER A 719 -2.91 -25.72 -27.99
C SER A 719 -3.97 -26.54 -27.26
N SER A 720 -3.71 -27.84 -27.08
CA SER A 720 -4.52 -28.75 -26.28
C SER A 720 -3.69 -29.92 -25.77
N GLY A 721 -4.05 -30.50 -24.63
CA GLY A 721 -3.36 -31.69 -24.10
C GLY A 721 -4.13 -32.38 -22.99
N TYR A 722 -3.47 -33.32 -22.32
CA TYR A 722 -4.05 -34.16 -21.28
C TYR A 722 -3.79 -33.61 -19.88
N ILE A 723 -4.43 -34.26 -18.91
CA ILE A 723 -4.36 -33.94 -17.47
C ILE A 723 -3.91 -35.19 -16.71
N GLY A 724 -3.06 -35.01 -15.70
CA GLY A 724 -2.55 -36.10 -14.88
C GLY A 724 -2.17 -35.68 -13.47
N LEU A 725 -2.07 -36.66 -12.59
CA LEU A 725 -1.71 -36.53 -11.19
C LEU A 725 -0.45 -37.34 -10.91
N GLN A 726 0.55 -36.71 -10.31
CA GLN A 726 1.80 -37.35 -9.99
C GLN A 726 1.65 -38.40 -8.89
N VAL A 727 2.37 -39.51 -9.04
CA VAL A 727 2.79 -40.36 -7.93
C VAL A 727 4.28 -40.18 -7.75
N HIS A 728 4.73 -39.64 -6.62
CA HIS A 728 6.15 -39.35 -6.41
C HIS A 728 6.90 -40.48 -5.71
N SER A 729 6.42 -40.94 -4.54
CA SER A 729 7.00 -42.07 -3.79
C SER A 729 6.02 -42.65 -2.77
N THR A 730 6.40 -43.75 -2.11
CA THR A 730 5.61 -44.33 -0.99
C THR A 730 5.56 -43.47 0.27
N SER A 731 6.48 -42.50 0.42
CA SER A 731 6.46 -41.52 1.51
C SER A 731 5.72 -40.22 1.16
N ASP A 732 5.42 -40.00 -0.11
CA ASP A 732 4.73 -38.82 -0.61
C ASP A 732 3.25 -39.13 -0.87
N VAL A 733 2.54 -39.42 0.22
CA VAL A 733 1.15 -39.87 0.16
C VAL A 733 0.24 -38.66 0.01
N ILE A 734 -0.44 -38.57 -1.12
CA ILE A 734 -1.36 -37.48 -1.44
C ILE A 734 -2.71 -38.05 -1.84
N SER A 735 -3.77 -37.41 -1.36
CA SER A 735 -5.14 -37.75 -1.70
C SER A 735 -5.76 -36.68 -2.57
N TYR A 736 -6.57 -37.11 -3.54
CA TYR A 736 -7.34 -36.23 -4.43
C TYR A 736 -8.82 -36.60 -4.42
N ARG A 737 -9.69 -35.59 -4.59
CA ARG A 737 -11.12 -35.80 -4.86
C ARG A 737 -11.70 -34.65 -5.69
N ASP A 738 -12.94 -34.85 -6.12
CA ASP A 738 -13.75 -33.85 -6.83
C ASP A 738 -13.04 -33.20 -8.02
N ILE A 739 -12.39 -34.02 -8.86
CA ILE A 739 -11.63 -33.57 -10.01
C ILE A 739 -12.60 -33.28 -11.16
N ARG A 740 -12.61 -32.03 -11.61
CA ARG A 740 -13.61 -31.51 -12.53
C ARG A 740 -13.04 -30.41 -13.42
N ILE A 741 -13.60 -30.27 -14.62
CA ILE A 741 -13.08 -29.36 -15.63
C ILE A 741 -14.20 -28.59 -16.31
N LYS A 742 -13.93 -27.34 -16.63
CA LYS A 742 -14.76 -26.48 -17.47
C LYS A 742 -13.93 -26.00 -18.66
N GLU A 743 -14.41 -26.21 -19.87
CA GLU A 743 -13.82 -25.64 -21.09
C GLU A 743 -14.18 -24.15 -21.18
N LEU A 744 -13.23 -23.29 -21.59
CA LEU A 744 -13.34 -21.82 -21.53
C LEU A 744 -13.53 -21.16 -22.90
#